data_AF-A0A972VEY8-F1
#
_entry.id   AF-A0A972VEY8-F1
#
_cell.length_a   1.000
_cell.length_b   1.000
_cell.length_c   1.000
_cell.angle_alpha   90.00
_cell.angle_beta   90.00
_cell.angle_gamma   90.00
#
_symmetry.space_group_name_H-M   'P 1'
#
loop_
_entity.id
_entity.type
_entity.pdbx_description
1 polymer ?
#
loop_
_entity_poly.entity_id
_entity_poly.type
_entity_poly.pdbx_seq_one_letter_code
_entity_poly.pdbx_strand_id
1 'polypeptide(L)'
;VGIVTGHHGVKRAGELVVLDPALGRFETDGVVQRIPGHGKTVKPLIVDKLVDESWPKFLHPYPLSSKYFLVSAKLNAEAAWGIYLVDVFDNLLLLKAETGFDLLEPIPLKTRPLPPVIPNLVDTKSKSATVYLEDIYQGPGLEGVPRGTVKKLRLITYHFAYRNMGGQQDPIGLDGPWDVKCVLGTVPVEADGSALFNVPANVPLSFQPVDEEGKAIQLMRSWSTAMPGEKVSCVGCHEQQNAGPTSKTTVAVRKAPSEITPWYGKVRGFSFKREVEPVVDRHCAGCHGKAGESSGQLAEAPTIVDPYMFLRRMVRTPTMEPDMHVVEPYEFHADTTELIRMLKTGHYGVKLDAEAWDRIVTWIDLNTPFHGSWTENVGHKRMRNSVSRRRDLMLRYAGINGMDEDPAALREEKPPEQQAEQMTVVDTWVDETSQDVTVVKTAAPGAVRGTQVIQLTEGQSLPLVRITEGAFMKGETRIDIVEPFWMATHEISNGVYALFDPQHDSRLEPHDYLHFDPQRRGYPLNEADQPVVKISWAEAMAFCQWLSHKTGLDVSLPTESQWEWACRAGSGHRFWYGHGKTDFTQYDNLADAQMWGPTWDRGKRWQWRPAMGQQDDGYRVSAPVGSYKPNPWGLYDMHGNVAEWTLSRYESAGLSPTKRVIRGGSWSDRPKWAGAGSRWGYKEHQKVYNVGFRVVVKDRKEAKYSFRQSSH
;
A
#
# COMPACT_ATOMS: atom_id res chain seq x y z
N VAL A 1 21.41 20.46 -17.79
CA VAL A 1 20.26 20.88 -18.63
C VAL A 1 19.64 19.64 -19.25
N GLY A 2 18.31 19.53 -19.25
CA GLY A 2 17.57 18.38 -19.78
C GLY A 2 16.20 18.81 -20.31
N ILE A 3 15.50 17.87 -20.94
CA ILE A 3 14.14 18.05 -21.43
C ILE A 3 13.19 17.28 -20.51
N VAL A 4 12.16 17.95 -20.00
CA VAL A 4 11.05 17.33 -19.27
C VAL A 4 9.88 17.13 -20.22
N THR A 5 9.28 15.94 -20.20
CA THR A 5 8.15 15.55 -21.05
C THR A 5 7.13 14.75 -20.24
N GLY A 6 5.91 14.66 -20.76
CA GLY A 6 4.91 13.69 -20.30
C GLY A 6 5.17 12.27 -20.81
N HIS A 7 4.48 11.30 -20.22
CA HIS A 7 4.58 9.87 -20.52
C HIS A 7 3.86 9.46 -21.83
N HIS A 8 2.60 9.87 -22.06
CA HIS A 8 1.86 9.65 -23.33
C HIS A 8 1.65 10.91 -24.19
N GLY A 9 2.46 11.95 -23.97
CA GLY A 9 2.35 13.24 -24.65
C GLY A 9 3.22 13.38 -25.90
N VAL A 10 3.69 14.61 -26.14
CA VAL A 10 4.60 14.94 -27.25
C VAL A 10 5.86 14.06 -27.24
N LYS A 11 6.16 13.43 -28.37
CA LYS A 11 7.28 12.48 -28.48
C LYS A 11 8.63 13.19 -28.27
N ARG A 12 9.26 12.93 -27.12
CA ARG A 12 10.66 13.29 -26.78
C ARG A 12 10.97 14.79 -26.75
N ALA A 13 9.98 15.66 -26.94
CA ALA A 13 10.11 17.11 -26.88
C ALA A 13 9.28 17.67 -25.72
N GLY A 14 9.75 18.76 -25.12
CA GLY A 14 9.03 19.34 -23.99
C GLY A 14 9.70 20.59 -23.45
N GLU A 15 9.62 20.79 -22.15
CA GLU A 15 10.15 21.97 -21.45
C GLU A 15 11.65 21.81 -21.18
N LEU A 16 12.41 22.90 -21.29
CA LEU A 16 13.84 22.91 -21.00
C LEU A 16 14.04 23.18 -19.51
N VAL A 17 14.83 22.33 -18.83
CA VAL A 17 15.12 22.50 -17.41
C VAL A 17 16.62 22.47 -17.11
N VAL A 18 17.04 23.31 -16.18
CA VAL A 18 18.37 23.29 -15.59
C VAL A 18 18.28 22.54 -14.28
N LEU A 19 19.13 21.52 -14.15
CA LEU A 19 19.20 20.65 -13.00
C LEU A 19 20.57 20.83 -12.35
N ASP A 20 20.58 20.98 -11.03
CA ASP A 20 21.78 20.87 -10.20
C ASP A 20 21.60 19.69 -9.24
N PRO A 21 22.22 18.53 -9.56
CA PRO A 21 22.14 17.36 -8.71
C PRO A 21 22.74 17.55 -7.31
N ALA A 22 23.51 18.61 -7.05
CA ALA A 22 24.01 18.92 -5.72
C ALA A 22 22.94 19.51 -4.79
N LEU A 23 21.92 20.18 -5.35
CA LEU A 23 20.80 20.72 -4.58
C LEU A 23 19.79 19.63 -4.20
N GLY A 24 19.61 18.64 -5.06
CA GLY A 24 18.75 17.51 -4.80
C GLY A 24 18.53 16.64 -6.02
N ARG A 25 17.98 15.45 -5.79
CA ARG A 25 17.63 14.47 -6.83
C ARG A 25 16.23 13.88 -6.64
N PHE A 26 15.51 14.37 -5.65
CA PHE A 26 14.14 14.00 -5.36
C PHE A 26 13.22 15.07 -5.94
N GLU A 27 12.20 14.64 -6.69
CA GLU A 27 11.20 15.51 -7.30
C GLU A 27 11.79 16.77 -7.97
N THR A 28 11.51 17.96 -7.41
CA THR A 28 11.96 19.26 -7.92
C THR A 28 13.12 19.86 -7.14
N ASP A 29 13.68 19.19 -6.14
CA ASP A 29 14.73 19.74 -5.26
C ASP A 29 15.98 20.17 -6.03
N GLY A 30 16.32 19.41 -7.09
CA GLY A 30 17.44 19.70 -7.98
C GLY A 30 17.11 20.62 -9.14
N VAL A 31 15.87 21.09 -9.28
CA VAL A 31 15.44 21.90 -10.43
C VAL A 31 15.73 23.37 -10.16
N VAL A 32 16.80 23.88 -10.79
CA VAL A 32 17.24 25.27 -10.63
C VAL A 32 16.32 26.23 -11.39
N GLN A 33 15.94 25.85 -12.60
CA GLN A 33 15.24 26.74 -13.52
C GLN A 33 14.49 25.93 -14.58
N ARG A 34 13.26 26.31 -14.87
CA ARG A 34 12.52 25.87 -16.07
C ARG A 34 12.48 27.03 -17.07
N ILE A 35 12.78 26.76 -18.32
CA ILE A 35 12.84 27.74 -19.41
C ILE A 35 11.70 27.45 -20.41
N PRO A 36 10.77 28.39 -20.65
CA PRO A 36 10.64 29.68 -19.97
C PRO A 36 10.09 29.55 -18.53
N GLY A 37 10.41 30.50 -17.66
CA GLY A 37 9.97 30.48 -16.26
C GLY A 37 10.94 31.11 -15.26
N HIS A 38 11.79 32.06 -15.69
CA HIS A 38 12.80 32.69 -14.85
C HIS A 38 12.24 33.26 -13.56
N GLY A 39 12.86 32.86 -12.45
CA GLY A 39 12.47 33.26 -11.09
C GLY A 39 11.23 32.55 -10.55
N LYS A 40 10.63 31.60 -11.29
CA LYS A 40 9.47 30.84 -10.82
C LYS A 40 9.92 29.50 -10.24
N THR A 41 9.39 29.17 -9.06
CA THR A 41 9.53 27.84 -8.47
C THR A 41 8.85 26.79 -9.35
N VAL A 42 9.57 25.71 -9.63
CA VAL A 42 9.02 24.55 -10.37
C VAL A 42 8.32 23.63 -9.37
N LYS A 43 7.10 23.20 -9.69
CA LYS A 43 6.29 22.30 -8.86
C LYS A 43 6.38 20.87 -9.39
N PRO A 44 6.37 19.84 -8.52
CA PRO A 44 6.45 18.43 -8.90
C PRO A 44 5.10 17.91 -9.43
N LEU A 45 4.69 18.37 -10.61
CA LEU A 45 3.42 17.99 -11.21
C LEU A 45 3.54 16.63 -11.92
N ILE A 46 2.84 15.60 -11.41
CA ILE A 46 2.75 14.29 -12.05
C ILE A 46 1.55 14.26 -13.01
N VAL A 47 1.78 14.51 -14.30
CA VAL A 47 0.71 14.53 -15.33
C VAL A 47 1.15 13.72 -16.54
N ASP A 48 0.28 12.85 -17.06
CA ASP A 48 0.60 11.99 -18.19
C ASP A 48 1.02 12.79 -19.44
N LYS A 49 0.24 13.80 -19.81
CA LYS A 49 0.50 14.67 -20.96
C LYS A 49 0.99 16.06 -20.55
N LEU A 50 1.86 16.11 -19.54
CA LEU A 50 2.29 17.33 -18.84
C LEU A 50 2.60 18.52 -19.76
N VAL A 51 3.27 18.26 -20.90
CA VAL A 51 3.84 19.29 -21.76
C VAL A 51 3.08 19.50 -23.05
N ASP A 52 1.90 18.89 -23.26
CA ASP A 52 1.18 18.96 -24.54
C ASP A 52 0.85 20.41 -24.93
N GLU A 53 0.34 21.18 -23.98
CA GLU A 53 -0.03 22.59 -24.18
C GLU A 53 1.15 23.58 -24.00
N SER A 54 2.31 23.09 -23.52
CA SER A 54 3.47 23.96 -23.27
C SER A 54 4.16 24.41 -24.57
N TRP A 55 4.51 25.70 -24.65
CA TRP A 55 5.32 26.27 -25.73
C TRP A 55 6.26 27.34 -25.15
N PRO A 56 7.46 27.54 -25.71
CA PRO A 56 8.09 26.77 -26.79
C PRO A 56 8.44 25.33 -26.37
N LYS A 57 8.60 24.43 -27.34
CA LYS A 57 9.10 23.06 -27.12
C LYS A 57 10.55 22.94 -27.53
N PHE A 58 11.31 22.14 -26.78
CA PHE A 58 12.75 22.00 -26.92
C PHE A 58 13.17 20.55 -27.14
N LEU A 59 14.28 20.39 -27.85
CA LEU A 59 14.97 19.14 -28.14
C LEU A 59 16.49 19.34 -28.07
N HIS A 60 17.18 18.27 -27.69
CA HIS A 60 18.64 18.11 -27.83
C HIS A 60 19.47 19.30 -27.32
N PRO A 61 19.32 19.71 -26.05
CA PRO A 61 20.09 20.82 -25.51
C PRO A 61 21.58 20.45 -25.39
N TYR A 62 22.43 21.33 -25.87
CA TYR A 62 23.88 21.27 -25.72
C TYR A 62 24.36 22.45 -24.87
N PRO A 63 24.92 22.21 -23.65
CA PRO A 63 25.39 23.29 -22.80
C PRO A 63 26.69 23.92 -23.33
N LEU A 64 26.68 25.24 -23.52
CA LEU A 64 27.86 26.04 -23.85
C LEU A 64 28.54 26.59 -22.58
N SER A 65 27.74 26.97 -21.59
CA SER A 65 28.17 27.43 -20.25
C SER A 65 27.08 27.14 -19.21
N SER A 66 27.24 27.62 -17.97
CA SER A 66 26.18 27.56 -16.95
C SER A 66 24.97 28.44 -17.29
N LYS A 67 25.10 29.38 -18.23
CA LYS A 67 24.04 30.34 -18.60
C LYS A 67 23.47 30.14 -20.00
N TYR A 68 24.23 29.55 -20.91
CA TYR A 68 23.89 29.50 -22.35
C TYR A 68 23.90 28.07 -22.88
N PHE A 69 22.92 27.76 -23.73
CA PHE A 69 22.68 26.44 -24.31
C PHE A 69 22.37 26.59 -25.81
N LEU A 70 22.91 25.70 -26.65
CA LEU A 70 22.37 25.50 -28.00
C LEU A 70 21.24 24.49 -27.92
N VAL A 71 20.09 24.80 -28.49
CA VAL A 71 18.90 23.93 -28.38
C VAL A 71 18.15 23.94 -29.70
N SER A 72 17.62 22.79 -30.09
CA SER A 72 16.59 22.76 -31.13
C SER A 72 15.28 23.19 -30.51
N ALA A 73 14.64 24.23 -31.03
CA ALA A 73 13.40 24.74 -30.49
C ALA A 73 12.33 24.92 -31.56
N LYS A 74 11.09 24.70 -31.14
CA LYS A 74 9.87 24.97 -31.92
C LYS A 74 8.98 25.88 -31.09
N LEU A 75 8.76 27.11 -31.57
CA LEU A 75 8.17 28.18 -30.75
C LEU A 75 6.66 28.06 -30.56
N ASN A 76 5.95 27.44 -31.50
CA ASN A 76 4.51 27.16 -31.47
C ASN A 76 4.20 25.93 -32.35
N ALA A 77 2.93 25.53 -32.43
CA ALA A 77 2.51 24.34 -33.16
C ALA A 77 2.83 24.39 -34.67
N GLU A 78 2.82 25.59 -35.25
CA GLU A 78 3.00 25.84 -36.69
C GLU A 78 4.46 26.07 -37.09
N ALA A 79 5.34 26.41 -36.14
CA ALA A 79 6.75 26.69 -36.41
C ALA A 79 7.53 25.43 -36.84
N ALA A 80 8.54 25.62 -37.69
CA ALA A 80 9.56 24.61 -37.97
C ALA A 80 10.56 24.51 -36.82
N TRP A 81 11.26 23.38 -36.71
CA TRP A 81 12.37 23.25 -35.76
C TRP A 81 13.59 24.04 -36.24
N GLY A 82 14.07 24.96 -35.41
CA GLY A 82 15.29 25.73 -35.64
C GLY A 82 16.32 25.53 -34.55
N ILE A 83 17.55 25.97 -34.79
CA ILE A 83 18.62 26.02 -33.78
C ILE A 83 18.61 27.40 -33.13
N TYR A 84 18.49 27.40 -31.80
CA TYR A 84 18.45 28.59 -30.97
C TYR A 84 19.59 28.61 -29.97
N LEU A 85 20.10 29.80 -29.68
CA LEU A 85 20.85 30.08 -28.46
C LEU A 85 19.82 30.45 -27.38
N VAL A 86 19.78 29.66 -26.33
CA VAL A 86 18.84 29.82 -25.21
C VAL A 86 19.64 30.13 -23.95
N ASP A 87 19.16 31.04 -23.11
CA ASP A 87 19.78 31.31 -21.81
C ASP A 87 18.85 31.04 -20.61
N VAL A 88 19.43 31.12 -19.41
CA VAL A 88 18.70 30.91 -18.15
C VAL A 88 17.71 32.02 -17.80
N PHE A 89 17.68 33.13 -18.55
CA PHE A 89 16.82 34.29 -18.35
C PHE A 89 15.63 34.30 -19.32
N ASP A 90 15.32 33.16 -19.94
CA ASP A 90 14.25 32.96 -20.92
C ASP A 90 14.48 33.63 -22.28
N ASN A 91 15.70 34.09 -22.60
CA ASN A 91 15.98 34.61 -23.94
C ASN A 91 16.17 33.46 -24.93
N LEU A 92 15.52 33.56 -26.09
CA LEU A 92 15.67 32.65 -27.22
C LEU A 92 16.12 33.43 -28.46
N LEU A 93 17.35 33.22 -28.90
CA LEU A 93 17.90 33.82 -30.12
C LEU A 93 17.98 32.76 -31.23
N LEU A 94 17.22 32.95 -32.31
CA LEU A 94 17.32 32.09 -33.49
C LEU A 94 18.71 32.24 -34.13
N LEU A 95 19.44 31.14 -34.25
CA LEU A 95 20.72 31.10 -34.96
C LEU A 95 20.53 30.64 -36.42
N LYS A 96 19.68 29.63 -36.63
CA LYS A 96 19.42 29.08 -37.96
C LYS A 96 18.07 28.36 -37.99
N ALA A 97 17.29 28.66 -39.01
CA ALA A 97 16.17 27.86 -39.48
C ALA A 97 16.29 27.71 -41.00
N GLU A 98 15.71 26.66 -41.56
CA GLU A 98 15.75 26.40 -43.00
C GLU A 98 14.39 25.89 -43.49
N THR A 99 13.88 26.50 -44.56
CA THR A 99 12.55 26.14 -45.08
C THR A 99 12.57 24.73 -45.64
N GLY A 100 11.61 23.90 -45.24
CA GLY A 100 11.52 22.49 -45.65
C GLY A 100 12.37 21.53 -44.81
N PHE A 101 13.12 22.02 -43.81
CA PHE A 101 13.97 21.20 -42.95
C PHE A 101 13.73 21.50 -41.47
N ASP A 102 13.72 20.45 -40.67
CA ASP A 102 13.79 20.53 -39.22
C ASP A 102 15.24 20.40 -38.78
N LEU A 103 15.78 21.44 -38.12
CA LEU A 103 17.16 21.44 -37.66
C LEU A 103 17.25 20.93 -36.21
N LEU A 104 17.83 19.74 -36.06
CA LEU A 104 17.91 18.99 -34.80
C LEU A 104 19.37 18.76 -34.37
N GLU A 105 19.59 18.48 -33.08
CA GLU A 105 20.86 17.99 -32.52
C GLU A 105 22.07 18.93 -32.74
N PRO A 106 22.03 20.18 -32.23
CA PRO A 106 23.16 21.08 -32.37
C PRO A 106 24.39 20.56 -31.62
N ILE A 107 25.44 20.23 -32.38
CA ILE A 107 26.74 19.81 -31.83
C ILE A 107 27.80 20.82 -32.29
N PRO A 108 28.31 21.70 -31.40
CA PRO A 108 29.37 22.62 -31.75
C PRO A 108 30.70 21.87 -31.94
N LEU A 109 31.41 22.19 -33.03
CA LEU A 109 32.78 21.75 -33.22
C LEU A 109 33.71 22.58 -32.33
N LYS A 110 34.20 21.98 -31.24
CA LYS A 110 35.13 22.62 -30.30
C LYS A 110 36.07 21.61 -29.66
N THR A 111 37.27 22.05 -29.30
CA THR A 111 38.15 21.29 -28.42
C THR A 111 37.49 21.09 -27.06
N ARG A 112 37.59 19.88 -26.49
CA ARG A 112 37.12 19.56 -25.13
C ARG A 112 38.21 18.85 -24.36
N PRO A 113 38.38 19.13 -23.06
CA PRO A 113 39.22 18.31 -22.18
C PRO A 113 38.74 16.86 -22.20
N LEU A 114 39.67 15.91 -22.23
CA LEU A 114 39.35 14.50 -22.05
C LEU A 114 38.79 14.31 -20.63
N PRO A 115 37.59 13.70 -20.45
CA PRO A 115 37.07 13.42 -19.12
C PRO A 115 38.03 12.51 -18.32
N PRO A 116 38.06 12.62 -16.98
CA PRO A 116 38.84 11.70 -16.16
C PRO A 116 38.46 10.25 -16.43
N VAL A 117 39.47 9.38 -16.54
CA VAL A 117 39.25 7.93 -16.69
C VAL A 117 38.95 7.34 -15.31
N ILE A 118 37.75 6.79 -15.14
CA ILE A 118 37.38 6.04 -13.93
C ILE A 118 37.92 4.62 -14.08
N PRO A 119 38.73 4.11 -13.12
CA PRO A 119 39.22 2.73 -13.18
C PRO A 119 38.07 1.72 -13.23
N ASN A 120 38.20 0.70 -14.07
CA ASN A 120 37.22 -0.38 -14.14
C ASN A 120 37.39 -1.31 -12.92
N LEU A 121 36.35 -1.44 -12.11
CA LEU A 121 36.31 -2.33 -10.94
C LEU A 121 35.71 -3.70 -11.25
N VAL A 122 35.27 -3.94 -12.49
CA VAL A 122 34.60 -5.18 -12.90
C VAL A 122 35.60 -6.31 -13.14
N ASP A 123 35.43 -7.41 -12.41
CA ASP A 123 36.06 -8.69 -12.71
C ASP A 123 35.16 -9.54 -13.61
N THR A 124 35.40 -9.44 -14.92
CA THR A 124 34.62 -10.16 -15.95
C THR A 124 34.65 -11.70 -15.83
N LYS A 125 35.57 -12.27 -15.04
CA LYS A 125 35.62 -13.70 -14.75
C LYS A 125 34.62 -14.10 -13.67
N SER A 126 34.27 -13.19 -12.76
CA SER A 126 33.25 -13.42 -11.75
C SER A 126 31.85 -13.56 -12.38
N LYS A 127 30.96 -14.26 -11.66
CA LYS A 127 29.52 -14.34 -11.95
C LYS A 127 28.66 -13.85 -10.80
N SER A 128 29.29 -13.35 -9.74
CA SER A 128 28.65 -12.80 -8.57
C SER A 128 29.15 -11.40 -8.26
N ALA A 129 28.39 -10.71 -7.43
CA ALA A 129 28.73 -9.45 -6.81
C ALA A 129 28.36 -9.50 -5.33
N THR A 130 28.88 -8.56 -4.54
CA THR A 130 28.55 -8.44 -3.12
C THR A 130 27.75 -7.16 -2.90
N VAL A 131 26.65 -7.26 -2.16
CA VAL A 131 25.82 -6.12 -1.76
C VAL A 131 26.02 -5.88 -0.26
N TYR A 132 26.28 -4.62 0.09
CA TYR A 132 26.35 -4.14 1.47
C TYR A 132 25.25 -3.09 1.71
N LEU A 133 24.33 -3.40 2.62
CA LEU A 133 23.35 -2.47 3.13
C LEU A 133 23.79 -2.04 4.53
N GLU A 134 24.07 -0.75 4.70
CA GLU A 134 24.54 -0.21 5.99
C GLU A 134 23.46 -0.28 7.05
N ASP A 135 22.28 0.28 6.78
CA ASP A 135 21.18 0.31 7.74
C ASP A 135 19.82 0.45 7.06
N ILE A 136 19.07 -0.63 7.01
CA ILE A 136 17.78 -0.67 6.31
C ILE A 136 16.76 0.37 6.84
N TYR A 137 16.90 0.81 8.10
CA TYR A 137 15.98 1.78 8.72
C TYR A 137 16.36 3.24 8.44
N GLN A 138 17.44 3.48 7.68
CA GLN A 138 17.80 4.82 7.24
C GLN A 138 17.04 5.17 5.94
N GLY A 139 16.38 6.32 5.91
CA GLY A 139 15.61 6.78 4.75
C GLY A 139 14.10 6.60 4.88
N PRO A 140 13.32 7.27 4.01
CA PRO A 140 11.86 7.31 4.08
C PRO A 140 11.20 5.95 3.83
N GLY A 141 11.90 4.98 3.21
CA GLY A 141 11.31 3.69 2.86
C GLY A 141 10.90 2.83 4.05
N LEU A 142 11.49 3.04 5.24
CA LEU A 142 11.12 2.35 6.49
C LEU A 142 10.98 3.33 7.67
N GLU A 143 10.70 4.60 7.40
CA GLU A 143 10.50 5.60 8.43
C GLU A 143 9.35 5.20 9.38
N GLY A 144 9.54 5.41 10.69
CA GLY A 144 8.57 5.00 11.71
C GLY A 144 8.52 3.50 12.02
N VAL A 145 9.18 2.63 11.25
CA VAL A 145 9.25 1.19 11.55
C VAL A 145 10.26 0.92 12.67
N PRO A 146 9.88 0.25 13.77
CA PRO A 146 10.80 -0.07 14.85
C PRO A 146 11.96 -0.93 14.39
N ARG A 147 13.15 -0.62 14.89
CA ARG A 147 14.36 -1.40 14.64
C ARG A 147 14.20 -2.86 15.08
N GLY A 148 14.76 -3.75 14.29
CA GLY A 148 14.68 -5.20 14.48
C GLY A 148 13.36 -5.82 13.99
N THR A 149 12.44 -5.05 13.43
CA THR A 149 11.20 -5.58 12.81
C THR A 149 11.50 -6.39 11.55
N VAL A 150 12.38 -5.86 10.68
CA VAL A 150 12.88 -6.58 9.51
C VAL A 150 13.79 -7.73 9.98
N LYS A 151 13.50 -8.94 9.51
CA LYS A 151 14.32 -10.14 9.81
C LYS A 151 15.16 -10.59 8.62
N LYS A 152 14.63 -10.40 7.41
CA LYS A 152 15.28 -10.82 6.16
C LYS A 152 14.98 -9.82 5.06
N LEU A 153 15.80 -9.87 4.00
CA LEU A 153 15.49 -9.30 2.69
C LEU A 153 15.08 -10.45 1.76
N ARG A 154 13.89 -10.37 1.15
CA ARG A 154 13.53 -11.22 0.01
C ARG A 154 14.06 -10.60 -1.27
N LEU A 155 14.80 -11.40 -2.04
CA LEU A 155 15.44 -10.99 -3.29
C LEU A 155 14.61 -11.49 -4.48
N ILE A 156 14.27 -10.57 -5.38
CA ILE A 156 13.44 -10.83 -6.54
C ILE A 156 14.20 -10.40 -7.79
N THR A 157 14.15 -11.22 -8.84
CA THR A 157 14.59 -10.82 -10.18
C THR A 157 13.40 -10.77 -11.14
N TYR A 158 13.54 -10.00 -12.22
CA TYR A 158 12.51 -9.82 -13.23
C TYR A 158 12.81 -10.59 -14.50
N HIS A 159 11.80 -11.29 -14.99
CA HIS A 159 11.77 -11.78 -16.35
C HIS A 159 10.96 -10.84 -17.24
N PHE A 160 11.66 -9.84 -17.76
CA PHE A 160 11.10 -8.82 -18.63
C PHE A 160 10.51 -9.37 -19.94
N ALA A 161 9.46 -8.70 -20.41
CA ALA A 161 8.82 -8.97 -21.69
C ALA A 161 9.80 -8.98 -22.86
N TYR A 162 9.60 -9.90 -23.80
CA TYR A 162 10.29 -9.85 -25.09
C TYR A 162 9.61 -8.84 -26.02
N ARG A 163 10.31 -8.52 -27.12
CA ARG A 163 9.82 -7.62 -28.15
C ARG A 163 8.40 -8.00 -28.61
N ASN A 164 7.49 -7.03 -28.61
CA ASN A 164 6.08 -7.17 -29.00
C ASN A 164 5.26 -8.16 -28.13
N MET A 165 5.66 -8.36 -26.86
CA MET A 165 4.92 -9.21 -25.91
C MET A 165 4.40 -8.47 -24.68
N GLY A 166 4.92 -7.27 -24.39
CA GLY A 166 4.35 -6.39 -23.37
C GLY A 166 3.02 -5.78 -23.82
N GLY A 167 2.24 -5.30 -22.86
CA GLY A 167 0.95 -4.64 -23.09
C GLY A 167 0.27 -4.28 -21.76
N GLN A 168 -0.70 -3.36 -21.81
CA GLN A 168 -1.40 -2.82 -20.64
C GLN A 168 -2.52 -3.72 -20.11
N GLN A 169 -2.92 -4.78 -20.81
CA GLN A 169 -4.04 -5.63 -20.38
C GLN A 169 -3.50 -6.89 -19.69
N ASP A 170 -3.14 -6.76 -18.42
CA ASP A 170 -2.94 -7.85 -17.46
C ASP A 170 -2.10 -9.03 -17.98
N PRO A 171 -0.89 -8.79 -18.54
CA PRO A 171 -0.13 -9.86 -19.17
C PRO A 171 0.24 -10.97 -18.17
N ILE A 172 0.71 -10.62 -16.97
CA ILE A 172 1.18 -11.63 -16.02
C ILE A 172 0.15 -11.94 -14.94
N GLY A 173 -0.66 -10.96 -14.57
CA GLY A 173 -1.74 -11.08 -13.61
C GLY A 173 -2.67 -9.88 -13.70
N LEU A 174 -3.86 -10.03 -13.14
CA LEU A 174 -4.92 -9.01 -13.13
C LEU A 174 -4.46 -7.75 -12.38
N ASP A 175 -4.54 -6.61 -13.05
CA ASP A 175 -4.28 -5.23 -12.55
C ASP A 175 -3.02 -5.15 -11.71
N GLY A 176 -1.91 -5.59 -12.30
CA GLY A 176 -0.71 -5.71 -11.51
C GLY A 176 0.51 -6.07 -12.33
N PRO A 177 1.11 -7.25 -12.09
CA PRO A 177 2.50 -7.43 -12.40
C PRO A 177 2.72 -7.27 -13.91
N TRP A 178 3.47 -6.24 -14.28
CA TRP A 178 3.83 -5.96 -15.66
C TRP A 178 4.78 -7.03 -16.23
N ASP A 179 5.63 -7.56 -15.35
CA ASP A 179 6.66 -8.54 -15.68
C ASP A 179 6.61 -9.71 -14.70
N VAL A 180 7.08 -10.86 -15.19
CA VAL A 180 7.23 -12.07 -14.38
C VAL A 180 8.28 -11.80 -13.29
N LYS A 181 7.94 -12.16 -12.05
CA LYS A 181 8.85 -12.05 -10.89
C LYS A 181 9.33 -13.43 -10.49
N CYS A 182 10.63 -13.57 -10.29
CA CYS A 182 11.27 -14.80 -9.82
C CYS A 182 11.87 -14.56 -8.43
N VAL A 183 11.48 -15.36 -7.44
CA VAL A 183 12.03 -15.27 -6.09
C VAL A 183 13.37 -16.00 -6.08
N LEU A 184 14.46 -15.27 -5.86
CA LEU A 184 15.79 -15.87 -5.72
C LEU A 184 15.94 -16.54 -4.35
N GLY A 185 15.32 -15.94 -3.32
CA GLY A 185 15.37 -16.43 -1.95
C GLY A 185 15.42 -15.29 -0.94
N THR A 186 16.00 -15.56 0.22
CA THR A 186 16.15 -14.58 1.30
C THR A 186 17.58 -14.52 1.84
N VAL A 187 17.95 -13.36 2.38
CA VAL A 187 19.20 -13.15 3.12
C VAL A 187 18.89 -12.51 4.48
N PRO A 188 19.69 -12.77 5.53
CA PRO A 188 19.42 -12.24 6.86
C PRO A 188 19.69 -10.72 6.93
N VAL A 189 18.93 -10.04 7.78
CA VAL A 189 19.21 -8.67 8.22
C VAL A 189 19.62 -8.73 9.69
N GLU A 190 20.75 -8.08 10.01
CA GLU A 190 21.30 -8.06 11.36
C GLU A 190 20.46 -7.16 12.29
N ALA A 191 20.63 -7.32 13.60
CA ALA A 191 19.86 -6.57 14.60
C ALA A 191 20.06 -5.04 14.51
N ASP A 192 21.21 -4.58 14.01
CA ASP A 192 21.50 -3.17 13.77
C ASP A 192 20.91 -2.63 12.45
N GLY A 193 20.24 -3.48 11.67
CA GLY A 193 19.65 -3.14 10.37
C GLY A 193 20.56 -3.37 9.17
N SER A 194 21.82 -3.78 9.39
CA SER A 194 22.79 -4.02 8.33
C SER A 194 22.62 -5.37 7.64
N ALA A 195 23.05 -5.48 6.39
CA ALA A 195 23.12 -6.75 5.67
C ALA A 195 24.32 -6.79 4.71
N LEU A 196 24.96 -7.95 4.57
CA LEU A 196 26.06 -8.19 3.64
C LEU A 196 25.86 -9.56 2.99
N PHE A 197 25.70 -9.59 1.66
CA PHE A 197 25.34 -10.82 0.96
C PHE A 197 25.81 -10.85 -0.49
N ASN A 198 25.94 -12.06 -1.04
CA ASN A 198 26.30 -12.26 -2.44
C ASN A 198 25.04 -12.35 -3.31
N VAL A 199 25.15 -11.82 -4.52
CA VAL A 199 24.08 -11.82 -5.53
C VAL A 199 24.64 -12.22 -6.91
N PRO A 200 23.81 -12.76 -7.82
CA PRO A 200 24.23 -12.99 -9.19
C PRO A 200 24.52 -11.65 -9.89
N ALA A 201 25.66 -11.57 -10.59
CA ALA A 201 26.02 -10.39 -11.36
C ALA A 201 25.21 -10.32 -12.67
N ASN A 202 25.03 -9.11 -13.22
CA ASN A 202 24.26 -8.86 -14.45
C ASN A 202 22.79 -9.30 -14.37
N VAL A 203 22.23 -9.33 -13.15
CA VAL A 203 20.82 -9.68 -12.89
C VAL A 203 20.11 -8.47 -12.27
N PRO A 204 18.92 -8.07 -12.76
CA PRO A 204 18.11 -7.07 -12.11
C PRO A 204 17.59 -7.62 -10.78
N LEU A 205 17.75 -6.85 -9.71
CA LEU A 205 17.38 -7.21 -8.34
C LEU A 205 16.46 -6.15 -7.74
N SER A 206 15.35 -6.61 -7.18
CA SER A 206 14.46 -5.87 -6.30
C SER A 206 14.43 -6.53 -4.93
N PHE A 207 14.24 -5.72 -3.89
CA PHE A 207 14.31 -6.14 -2.50
C PHE A 207 12.99 -5.87 -1.77
N GLN A 208 12.57 -6.82 -0.93
CA GLN A 208 11.48 -6.62 0.02
C GLN A 208 12.00 -6.86 1.45
N PRO A 209 11.99 -5.84 2.33
CA PRO A 209 12.17 -6.06 3.76
C PRO A 209 11.01 -6.88 4.29
N VAL A 210 11.29 -8.06 4.86
CA VAL A 210 10.25 -8.94 5.40
C VAL A 210 10.34 -9.07 6.92
N ASP A 211 9.17 -9.13 7.56
CA ASP A 211 9.05 -9.30 9.01
C ASP A 211 9.21 -10.76 9.45
N GLU A 212 8.97 -11.02 10.75
CA GLU A 212 9.08 -12.37 11.33
C GLU A 212 8.05 -13.37 10.79
N GLU A 213 6.92 -12.88 10.26
CA GLU A 213 5.88 -13.71 9.62
C GLU A 213 6.15 -13.89 8.11
N GLY A 214 7.27 -13.37 7.59
CA GLY A 214 7.63 -13.47 6.17
C GLY A 214 6.92 -12.48 5.25
N LYS A 215 6.26 -11.44 5.80
CA LYS A 215 5.48 -10.48 5.02
C LYS A 215 6.30 -9.25 4.66
N ALA A 216 6.15 -8.77 3.43
CA ALA A 216 6.80 -7.56 2.98
C ALA A 216 6.27 -6.32 3.73
N ILE A 217 7.18 -5.61 4.38
CA ILE A 217 6.91 -4.33 5.06
C ILE A 217 6.91 -3.19 4.03
N GLN A 218 7.77 -3.29 3.01
CA GLN A 218 7.96 -2.29 1.97
C GLN A 218 8.21 -2.97 0.62
N LEU A 219 7.82 -2.30 -0.46
CA LEU A 219 7.96 -2.80 -1.83
C LEU A 219 8.94 -1.92 -2.62
N MET A 220 10.07 -2.48 -3.05
CA MET A 220 10.95 -1.79 -4.00
C MET A 220 10.34 -1.85 -5.41
N ARG A 221 9.78 -0.72 -5.87
CA ARG A 221 9.16 -0.57 -7.21
C ARG A 221 10.17 -0.12 -8.27
N SER A 222 11.41 -0.56 -8.11
CA SER A 222 12.54 -0.34 -9.00
C SER A 222 13.43 -1.58 -8.96
N TRP A 223 14.52 -1.58 -9.70
CA TRP A 223 15.52 -2.63 -9.68
C TRP A 223 16.93 -2.02 -9.76
N SER A 224 17.90 -2.76 -9.23
CA SER A 224 19.32 -2.46 -9.33
C SER A 224 20.05 -3.62 -9.99
N THR A 225 21.27 -3.43 -10.46
CA THR A 225 22.10 -4.51 -11.02
C THR A 225 23.53 -4.29 -10.56
N ALA A 226 24.16 -5.37 -10.11
CA ALA A 226 25.57 -5.37 -9.76
C ALA A 226 26.40 -6.02 -10.89
N MET A 227 27.55 -5.43 -11.18
CA MET A 227 28.49 -5.92 -12.18
C MET A 227 29.36 -7.06 -11.62
N PRO A 228 29.95 -7.91 -12.48
CA PRO A 228 30.83 -8.99 -12.05
C PRO A 228 31.96 -8.54 -11.11
N GLY A 229 32.02 -9.12 -9.91
CA GLY A 229 33.03 -8.81 -8.89
C GLY A 229 32.84 -7.47 -8.17
N GLU A 230 31.78 -6.73 -8.50
CA GLU A 230 31.48 -5.44 -7.89
C GLU A 230 31.07 -5.59 -6.42
N LYS A 231 31.39 -4.56 -5.62
CA LYS A 231 30.83 -4.36 -4.29
C LYS A 231 29.90 -3.16 -4.36
N VAL A 232 28.60 -3.41 -4.31
CA VAL A 232 27.56 -2.37 -4.34
C VAL A 232 27.14 -2.06 -2.91
N SER A 233 26.97 -0.79 -2.58
CA SER A 233 26.50 -0.38 -1.25
C SER A 233 25.33 0.59 -1.31
N CYS A 234 24.40 0.44 -0.38
CA CYS A 234 23.38 1.44 -0.06
C CYS A 234 23.43 1.78 1.43
N VAL A 235 23.05 3.02 1.74
CA VAL A 235 23.03 3.52 3.12
C VAL A 235 21.76 3.04 3.81
N GLY A 236 20.63 3.03 3.11
CA GLY A 236 19.37 2.58 3.68
C GLY A 236 18.28 2.26 2.66
N CYS A 237 17.02 2.38 3.07
CA CYS A 237 15.87 2.10 2.22
C CYS A 237 15.31 3.41 1.63
N HIS A 238 15.54 3.63 0.33
CA HIS A 238 15.14 4.85 -0.38
C HIS A 238 15.81 6.13 0.17
N GLU A 239 17.04 6.03 0.67
CA GLU A 239 17.83 7.19 1.05
C GLU A 239 17.99 8.17 -0.12
N GLN A 240 18.20 9.45 0.20
CA GLN A 240 18.55 10.43 -0.82
C GLN A 240 19.87 10.03 -1.49
N GLN A 241 19.95 10.12 -2.82
CA GLN A 241 21.15 9.69 -3.56
C GLN A 241 22.39 10.57 -3.29
N ASN A 242 22.21 11.72 -2.67
CA ASN A 242 23.31 12.59 -2.20
C ASN A 242 23.72 12.27 -0.75
N ALA A 243 23.01 11.37 -0.06
CA ALA A 243 23.38 10.95 1.28
C ALA A 243 24.72 10.19 1.24
N GLY A 244 25.65 10.60 2.09
CA GLY A 244 26.88 9.87 2.32
C GLY A 244 26.67 8.72 3.32
N PRO A 245 27.50 7.66 3.26
CA PRO A 245 27.50 6.61 4.27
C PRO A 245 27.88 7.18 5.63
N THR A 246 27.38 6.59 6.72
CA THR A 246 27.76 7.04 8.06
C THR A 246 29.09 6.42 8.47
N SER A 247 29.85 7.09 9.35
CA SER A 247 31.13 6.56 9.86
C SER A 247 30.93 5.49 10.94
N LYS A 248 30.10 4.47 10.69
CA LYS A 248 29.80 3.39 11.64
C LYS A 248 30.26 2.04 11.11
N THR A 249 30.87 1.23 11.99
CA THR A 249 31.16 -0.18 11.69
C THR A 249 29.95 -1.04 12.06
N THR A 250 29.30 -1.61 11.07
CA THR A 250 28.11 -2.44 11.24
C THR A 250 28.44 -3.89 11.64
N VAL A 251 27.43 -4.63 12.09
CA VAL A 251 27.57 -6.07 12.40
C VAL A 251 27.86 -6.86 11.13
N ALA A 252 27.21 -6.54 10.01
CA ALA A 252 27.34 -7.29 8.76
C ALA A 252 28.77 -7.32 8.21
N VAL A 253 29.53 -6.22 8.28
CA VAL A 253 30.93 -6.17 7.77
C VAL A 253 31.92 -6.99 8.61
N ARG A 254 31.53 -7.43 9.80
CA ARG A 254 32.36 -8.32 10.65
C ARG A 254 32.18 -9.80 10.30
N LYS A 255 31.25 -10.12 9.40
CA LYS A 255 30.91 -11.47 8.95
C LYS A 255 31.28 -11.64 7.48
N ALA A 256 31.39 -12.89 7.05
CA ALA A 256 31.44 -13.18 5.62
C ALA A 256 30.09 -12.82 4.97
N PRO A 257 30.06 -12.42 3.69
CA PRO A 257 28.81 -12.22 2.97
C PRO A 257 27.93 -13.48 3.04
N SER A 258 26.65 -13.29 3.35
CA SER A 258 25.67 -14.38 3.36
C SER A 258 25.35 -14.83 1.93
N GLU A 259 25.15 -16.12 1.75
CA GLU A 259 24.58 -16.67 0.52
C GLU A 259 23.04 -16.61 0.56
N ILE A 260 22.43 -16.55 -0.63
CA ILE A 260 20.97 -16.54 -0.75
C ILE A 260 20.43 -17.89 -0.28
N THR A 261 19.55 -17.87 0.72
CA THR A 261 18.76 -19.06 1.09
C THR A 261 17.64 -19.23 0.06
N PRO A 262 17.65 -20.29 -0.76
CA PRO A 262 16.71 -20.42 -1.87
C PRO A 262 15.26 -20.50 -1.41
N TRP A 263 14.35 -20.04 -2.27
CA TRP A 263 12.92 -20.34 -2.18
C TRP A 263 12.65 -21.82 -2.54
N TYR A 264 11.47 -22.34 -2.21
CA TYR A 264 11.07 -23.73 -2.45
C TYR A 264 11.35 -24.21 -3.88
N GLY A 265 12.16 -25.27 -4.01
CA GLY A 265 12.55 -25.88 -5.30
C GLY A 265 13.57 -25.05 -6.08
N LYS A 266 13.69 -25.28 -7.38
CA LYS A 266 14.59 -24.50 -8.26
C LYS A 266 14.05 -23.09 -8.50
N VAL A 267 14.95 -22.11 -8.62
CA VAL A 267 14.61 -20.72 -8.95
C VAL A 267 13.82 -20.67 -10.26
N ARG A 268 12.64 -20.05 -10.19
CA ARG A 268 11.68 -19.93 -11.30
C ARG A 268 10.76 -18.73 -11.12
N GLY A 269 10.05 -18.36 -12.18
CA GLY A 269 9.01 -17.34 -12.07
C GLY A 269 7.82 -17.83 -11.25
N PHE A 270 7.32 -16.95 -10.38
CA PHE A 270 6.25 -17.24 -9.44
C PHE A 270 4.91 -17.29 -10.18
N SER A 271 4.27 -18.45 -10.19
CA SER A 271 2.98 -18.67 -10.87
C SER A 271 1.91 -19.05 -9.86
N PHE A 272 0.70 -18.53 -10.04
CA PHE A 272 -0.45 -18.96 -9.25
C PHE A 272 -0.67 -20.48 -9.34
N LYS A 273 -0.63 -21.05 -10.55
CA LYS A 273 -0.87 -22.49 -10.77
C LYS A 273 0.16 -23.39 -10.09
N ARG A 274 1.39 -22.93 -9.95
CA ARG A 274 2.46 -23.72 -9.31
C ARG A 274 2.55 -23.47 -7.81
N GLU A 275 2.39 -22.23 -7.39
CA GLU A 275 2.73 -21.84 -6.03
C GLU A 275 1.52 -21.71 -5.11
N VAL A 276 0.32 -21.41 -5.65
CA VAL A 276 -0.88 -21.09 -4.87
C VAL A 276 -2.02 -22.09 -5.10
N GLU A 277 -2.26 -22.50 -6.34
CA GLU A 277 -3.31 -23.48 -6.67
C GLU A 277 -3.17 -24.80 -5.89
N PRO A 278 -1.96 -25.35 -5.64
CA PRO A 278 -1.82 -26.52 -4.77
C PRO A 278 -2.24 -26.27 -3.31
N VAL A 279 -2.09 -25.05 -2.82
CA VAL A 279 -2.57 -24.65 -1.49
C VAL A 279 -4.11 -24.64 -1.48
N VAL A 280 -4.72 -24.09 -2.53
CA VAL A 280 -6.18 -24.09 -2.72
C VAL A 280 -6.73 -25.50 -2.84
N ASP A 281 -6.12 -26.35 -3.67
CA ASP A 281 -6.54 -27.74 -3.86
C ASP A 281 -6.50 -28.53 -2.55
N ARG A 282 -5.47 -28.31 -1.74
CA ARG A 282 -5.26 -29.01 -0.48
C ARG A 282 -6.20 -28.55 0.63
N HIS A 283 -6.42 -27.24 0.75
CA HIS A 283 -7.05 -26.65 1.94
C HIS A 283 -8.44 -26.05 1.68
N CYS A 284 -8.85 -25.86 0.42
CA CYS A 284 -10.09 -25.15 0.08
C CYS A 284 -11.00 -25.96 -0.85
N ALA A 285 -10.46 -26.70 -1.82
CA ALA A 285 -11.24 -27.38 -2.86
C ALA A 285 -12.20 -28.46 -2.30
N GLY A 286 -11.92 -29.03 -1.13
CA GLY A 286 -12.79 -29.99 -0.47
C GLY A 286 -14.20 -29.45 -0.16
N CYS A 287 -14.33 -28.14 0.08
CA CYS A 287 -15.61 -27.48 0.36
C CYS A 287 -16.15 -26.66 -0.83
N HIS A 288 -15.27 -26.13 -1.68
CA HIS A 288 -15.63 -25.20 -2.77
C HIS A 288 -15.69 -25.83 -4.17
N GLY A 289 -15.35 -27.12 -4.30
CA GLY A 289 -15.18 -27.81 -5.60
C GLY A 289 -13.80 -27.58 -6.21
N LYS A 290 -13.42 -28.44 -7.17
CA LYS A 290 -12.16 -28.29 -7.94
C LYS A 290 -12.34 -27.28 -9.08
N ALA A 291 -11.25 -26.64 -9.50
CA ALA A 291 -11.26 -25.71 -10.62
C ALA A 291 -11.84 -26.36 -11.90
N GLY A 292 -12.94 -25.79 -12.41
CA GLY A 292 -13.53 -26.18 -13.71
C GLY A 292 -14.84 -26.98 -13.70
N GLU A 293 -15.39 -27.36 -12.54
CA GLU A 293 -16.73 -27.97 -12.46
C GLU A 293 -17.78 -26.91 -12.10
N SER A 294 -18.40 -26.27 -13.10
CA SER A 294 -19.47 -25.28 -12.88
C SER A 294 -20.86 -25.88 -13.03
N SER A 295 -21.75 -25.63 -12.06
CA SER A 295 -23.16 -25.36 -12.36
C SER A 295 -23.29 -23.85 -12.62
N GLY A 296 -23.46 -23.48 -13.89
CA GLY A 296 -23.31 -22.11 -14.35
C GLY A 296 -24.44 -21.18 -13.92
N GLN A 297 -24.33 -20.56 -12.75
CA GLN A 297 -24.98 -19.28 -12.41
C GLN A 297 -24.09 -18.43 -11.49
N LEU A 298 -23.80 -17.20 -11.90
CA LEU A 298 -23.22 -16.14 -11.07
C LEU A 298 -24.33 -15.58 -10.16
N ALA A 299 -24.62 -16.27 -9.06
CA ALA A 299 -25.48 -15.77 -7.99
C ALA A 299 -24.92 -16.24 -6.65
N GLU A 300 -24.42 -15.29 -5.85
CA GLU A 300 -24.23 -15.26 -4.38
C GLU A 300 -23.80 -16.53 -3.59
N ALA A 301 -23.42 -17.63 -4.23
CA ALA A 301 -22.97 -18.88 -3.61
C ALA A 301 -21.52 -19.24 -4.05
N PRO A 302 -20.76 -19.99 -3.22
CA PRO A 302 -19.30 -19.96 -3.18
C PRO A 302 -18.68 -21.04 -4.07
N THR A 303 -19.00 -21.06 -5.36
CA THR A 303 -18.25 -21.87 -6.32
C THR A 303 -17.04 -21.08 -6.79
N ILE A 304 -15.86 -21.64 -6.55
CA ILE A 304 -14.63 -21.13 -7.14
C ILE A 304 -14.62 -21.56 -8.62
N VAL A 305 -15.33 -20.80 -9.47
CA VAL A 305 -15.31 -21.04 -10.93
C VAL A 305 -13.90 -20.81 -11.47
N ASP A 306 -13.17 -19.84 -10.89
CA ASP A 306 -11.76 -19.57 -11.11
C ASP A 306 -11.10 -19.15 -9.77
N PRO A 307 -10.21 -19.99 -9.18
CA PRO A 307 -9.55 -19.71 -7.89
C PRO A 307 -8.72 -18.45 -7.90
N TYR A 308 -8.11 -18.13 -9.04
CA TYR A 308 -7.31 -16.93 -9.15
C TYR A 308 -8.22 -15.69 -9.07
N MET A 309 -9.27 -15.64 -9.90
CA MET A 309 -10.18 -14.49 -9.93
C MET A 309 -10.89 -14.27 -8.60
N PHE A 310 -11.26 -15.35 -7.90
CA PHE A 310 -11.89 -15.23 -6.59
C PHE A 310 -10.93 -14.67 -5.53
N LEU A 311 -9.74 -15.29 -5.38
CA LEU A 311 -8.78 -14.87 -4.36
C LEU A 311 -8.24 -13.48 -4.63
N ARG A 312 -7.95 -13.14 -5.90
CA ARG A 312 -7.39 -11.84 -6.30
C ARG A 312 -8.26 -10.66 -5.86
N ARG A 313 -9.58 -10.83 -5.83
CA ARG A 313 -10.52 -9.79 -5.39
C ARG A 313 -10.43 -9.54 -3.89
N MET A 314 -10.10 -10.56 -3.12
CA MET A 314 -9.97 -10.44 -1.66
C MET A 314 -8.69 -9.75 -1.23
N VAL A 315 -7.72 -9.57 -2.14
CA VAL A 315 -6.40 -9.00 -1.86
C VAL A 315 -6.36 -7.51 -2.20
N ARG A 316 -5.77 -6.72 -1.29
CA ARG A 316 -5.39 -5.33 -1.52
C ARG A 316 -3.95 -5.28 -2.01
N THR A 317 -3.75 -4.78 -3.23
CA THR A 317 -2.42 -4.63 -3.84
C THR A 317 -2.28 -3.28 -4.53
N PRO A 318 -1.05 -2.82 -4.82
CA PRO A 318 -0.89 -1.71 -5.76
C PRO A 318 -1.48 -2.13 -7.12
N THR A 319 -2.33 -1.28 -7.68
CA THR A 319 -2.87 -1.47 -9.03
C THR A 319 -1.78 -1.28 -10.08
N MET A 320 -2.12 -1.40 -11.36
CA MET A 320 -1.15 -1.35 -12.46
C MET A 320 -0.38 -0.02 -12.57
N GLU A 321 -1.00 1.11 -12.20
CA GLU A 321 -0.41 2.46 -12.25
C GLU A 321 -0.71 3.23 -10.95
N PRO A 322 -0.29 2.72 -9.79
CA PRO A 322 -0.63 3.31 -8.50
C PRO A 322 0.20 4.58 -8.28
N ASP A 323 -0.09 5.32 -7.20
CA ASP A 323 0.71 6.47 -6.77
C ASP A 323 2.23 6.16 -6.82
N MET A 324 3.00 6.98 -7.55
CA MET A 324 4.43 6.76 -7.80
C MET A 324 5.35 7.23 -6.66
N HIS A 325 4.83 7.98 -5.68
CA HIS A 325 5.62 8.38 -4.50
C HIS A 325 6.09 7.15 -3.71
N VAL A 326 7.13 7.31 -2.88
CA VAL A 326 7.49 6.26 -1.92
C VAL A 326 6.25 5.99 -1.05
N VAL A 327 5.80 4.74 -1.05
CA VAL A 327 4.60 4.34 -0.31
C VAL A 327 4.96 4.22 1.17
N GLU A 328 4.01 4.52 2.04
CA GLU A 328 4.18 4.33 3.47
C GLU A 328 4.50 2.85 3.76
N PRO A 329 5.40 2.58 4.73
CA PRO A 329 5.58 1.22 5.22
C PRO A 329 4.23 0.61 5.59
N TYR A 330 4.04 -0.67 5.24
CA TYR A 330 2.81 -1.42 5.44
C TYR A 330 1.60 -1.04 4.57
N GLU A 331 1.69 -0.08 3.64
CA GLU A 331 0.56 0.36 2.81
C GLU A 331 -0.17 -0.82 2.13
N PHE A 332 0.57 -1.77 1.54
CA PHE A 332 0.03 -2.96 0.87
C PHE A 332 0.39 -4.27 1.59
N HIS A 333 0.53 -4.21 2.92
CA HIS A 333 0.93 -5.38 3.70
C HIS A 333 -0.16 -6.46 3.68
N ALA A 334 0.23 -7.74 3.67
CA ALA A 334 -0.71 -8.86 3.60
C ALA A 334 -1.79 -8.86 4.70
N ASP A 335 -1.50 -8.40 5.92
CA ASP A 335 -2.54 -8.31 6.99
C ASP A 335 -3.63 -7.24 6.73
N THR A 336 -3.50 -6.41 5.68
CA THR A 336 -4.53 -5.43 5.25
C THR A 336 -5.55 -6.02 4.27
N THR A 337 -5.36 -7.29 3.89
CA THR A 337 -6.17 -7.99 2.90
C THR A 337 -7.26 -8.83 3.58
N GLU A 338 -8.47 -8.84 2.99
CA GLU A 338 -9.59 -9.62 3.52
C GLU A 338 -9.28 -11.12 3.58
N LEU A 339 -8.56 -11.65 2.59
CA LEU A 339 -8.15 -13.06 2.55
C LEU A 339 -7.37 -13.47 3.81
N ILE A 340 -6.39 -12.66 4.22
CA ILE A 340 -5.58 -12.94 5.41
C ILE A 340 -6.40 -12.77 6.68
N ARG A 341 -7.25 -11.74 6.75
CA ARG A 341 -8.19 -11.55 7.87
C ARG A 341 -9.10 -12.76 8.06
N MET A 342 -9.68 -13.27 6.99
CA MET A 342 -10.54 -14.45 6.99
C MET A 342 -9.79 -15.70 7.47
N LEU A 343 -8.65 -16.01 6.87
CA LEU A 343 -7.88 -17.22 7.19
C LEU A 343 -7.36 -17.24 8.63
N LYS A 344 -6.92 -16.08 9.15
CA LYS A 344 -6.42 -15.96 10.53
C LYS A 344 -7.51 -15.94 11.59
N THR A 345 -8.67 -15.35 11.28
CA THR A 345 -9.83 -15.39 12.21
C THR A 345 -10.40 -16.81 12.31
N GLY A 346 -10.15 -17.62 11.28
CA GLY A 346 -10.65 -18.98 11.15
C GLY A 346 -11.70 -19.06 10.06
N HIS A 347 -11.61 -20.10 9.25
CA HIS A 347 -12.54 -20.35 8.16
C HIS A 347 -12.89 -21.84 8.14
N TYR A 348 -14.00 -22.21 8.81
CA TYR A 348 -14.52 -23.58 8.86
C TYR A 348 -13.48 -24.65 9.27
N GLY A 349 -12.59 -24.30 10.20
CA GLY A 349 -11.55 -25.23 10.69
C GLY A 349 -10.34 -25.40 9.78
N VAL A 350 -10.27 -24.69 8.65
CA VAL A 350 -9.09 -24.69 7.77
C VAL A 350 -7.87 -24.20 8.54
N LYS A 351 -6.80 -25.00 8.49
CA LYS A 351 -5.48 -24.66 9.05
C LYS A 351 -4.43 -24.82 7.97
N LEU A 352 -3.75 -23.72 7.67
CA LEU A 352 -2.64 -23.71 6.74
C LEU A 352 -1.35 -24.07 7.50
N ASP A 353 -0.51 -24.90 6.87
CA ASP A 353 0.85 -25.13 7.33
C ASP A 353 1.75 -23.90 7.02
N ALA A 354 2.98 -23.91 7.52
CA ALA A 354 3.89 -22.76 7.39
C ALA A 354 4.23 -22.45 5.92
N GLU A 355 4.36 -23.48 5.07
CA GLU A 355 4.66 -23.30 3.66
C GLU A 355 3.45 -22.75 2.89
N ALA A 356 2.25 -23.25 3.17
CA ALA A 356 1.00 -22.72 2.62
C ALA A 356 0.83 -21.22 2.95
N TRP A 357 1.14 -20.82 4.19
CA TRP A 357 1.16 -19.41 4.59
C TRP A 357 2.18 -18.60 3.80
N ASP A 358 3.43 -19.06 3.71
CA ASP A 358 4.50 -18.34 3.02
C ASP A 358 4.20 -18.19 1.52
N ARG A 359 3.60 -19.20 0.89
CA ARG A 359 3.16 -19.16 -0.51
C ARG A 359 2.05 -18.13 -0.76
N ILE A 360 1.00 -18.10 0.08
CA ILE A 360 -0.08 -17.11 -0.05
C ILE A 360 0.43 -15.69 0.23
N VAL A 361 1.23 -15.50 1.27
CA VAL A 361 1.82 -14.20 1.62
C VAL A 361 2.73 -13.71 0.50
N THR A 362 3.63 -14.56 0.02
CA THR A 362 4.55 -14.19 -1.07
C THR A 362 3.78 -13.87 -2.35
N TRP A 363 2.70 -14.61 -2.66
CA TRP A 363 1.85 -14.28 -3.81
C TRP A 363 1.24 -12.87 -3.70
N ILE A 364 0.75 -12.48 -2.52
CA ILE A 364 0.24 -11.14 -2.24
C ILE A 364 1.36 -10.09 -2.41
N ASP A 365 2.50 -10.31 -1.75
CA ASP A 365 3.65 -9.39 -1.77
C ASP A 365 4.24 -9.19 -3.19
N LEU A 366 4.10 -10.18 -4.07
CA LEU A 366 4.52 -10.11 -5.47
C LEU A 366 3.51 -9.41 -6.38
N ASN A 367 2.44 -8.84 -5.83
CA ASN A 367 1.32 -8.27 -6.56
C ASN A 367 0.54 -9.33 -7.37
N THR A 368 0.33 -10.52 -6.80
CA THR A 368 -0.61 -11.54 -7.31
C THR A 368 -0.42 -12.01 -8.76
N PRO A 369 0.80 -12.42 -9.19
CA PRO A 369 1.01 -12.96 -10.54
C PRO A 369 0.18 -14.24 -10.77
N PHE A 370 -0.37 -14.38 -11.98
CA PHE A 370 -0.99 -15.63 -12.44
C PHE A 370 0.03 -16.49 -13.19
N HIS A 371 0.67 -15.89 -14.20
CA HIS A 371 1.71 -16.51 -15.00
C HIS A 371 3.08 -16.33 -14.37
N GLY A 372 3.88 -17.39 -14.35
CA GLY A 372 5.28 -17.33 -13.93
C GLY A 372 6.26 -17.47 -15.08
N SER A 373 5.80 -17.38 -16.34
CA SER A 373 6.65 -17.34 -17.53
C SER A 373 5.91 -16.67 -18.70
N TRP A 374 6.64 -16.19 -19.70
CA TRP A 374 6.04 -15.65 -20.92
C TRP A 374 5.53 -16.76 -21.83
N THR A 375 6.10 -17.97 -21.77
CA THR A 375 5.51 -19.13 -22.45
C THR A 375 4.10 -19.45 -21.93
N GLU A 376 3.86 -19.35 -20.62
CA GLU A 376 2.51 -19.54 -20.06
C GLU A 376 1.52 -18.48 -20.53
N ASN A 377 1.97 -17.24 -20.73
CA ASN A 377 1.14 -16.13 -21.22
C ASN A 377 0.89 -16.22 -22.74
N VAL A 378 1.95 -16.14 -23.56
CA VAL A 378 1.81 -15.97 -25.03
C VAL A 378 2.01 -17.27 -25.84
N GLY A 379 2.37 -18.38 -25.18
CA GLY A 379 2.63 -19.67 -25.80
C GLY A 379 4.01 -19.78 -26.50
N HIS A 380 4.48 -21.02 -26.66
CA HIS A 380 5.78 -21.33 -27.25
C HIS A 380 6.01 -20.73 -28.65
N LYS A 381 4.97 -20.65 -29.48
CA LYS A 381 5.08 -20.21 -30.88
C LYS A 381 5.67 -18.80 -30.98
N ARG A 382 5.27 -17.89 -30.09
CA ARG A 382 5.71 -16.48 -30.06
C ARG A 382 7.11 -16.33 -29.45
N MET A 383 7.55 -17.33 -28.68
CA MET A 383 8.76 -17.29 -27.84
C MET A 383 10.04 -17.84 -28.50
N ARG A 384 9.91 -18.73 -29.50
CA ARG A 384 10.98 -19.64 -29.96
C ARG A 384 12.37 -19.03 -30.15
N ASN A 385 12.50 -17.87 -30.80
CA ASN A 385 13.83 -17.30 -31.08
C ASN A 385 14.41 -16.51 -29.90
N SER A 386 13.54 -15.91 -29.07
CA SER A 386 13.96 -15.00 -28.01
C SER A 386 14.46 -15.75 -26.76
N VAL A 387 13.87 -16.91 -26.45
CA VAL A 387 14.23 -17.73 -25.28
C VAL A 387 15.66 -18.25 -25.38
N SER A 388 16.01 -18.88 -26.50
CA SER A 388 17.34 -19.47 -26.71
C SER A 388 18.44 -18.40 -26.60
N ARG A 389 18.20 -17.22 -27.19
CA ARG A 389 19.14 -16.09 -27.10
C ARG A 389 19.27 -15.56 -25.68
N ARG A 390 18.17 -15.39 -24.94
CA ARG A 390 18.22 -14.97 -23.54
C ARG A 390 18.98 -15.98 -22.68
N ARG A 391 18.72 -17.28 -22.84
CA ARG A 391 19.42 -18.35 -22.10
C ARG A 391 20.92 -18.32 -22.35
N ASP A 392 21.35 -18.20 -23.61
CA ASP A 392 22.76 -18.06 -23.99
C ASP A 392 23.41 -16.84 -23.31
N LEU A 393 22.75 -15.68 -23.35
CA LEU A 393 23.25 -14.45 -22.71
C LEU A 393 23.32 -14.58 -21.18
N MET A 394 22.29 -15.13 -20.54
CA MET A 394 22.26 -15.33 -19.09
C MET A 394 23.34 -16.31 -18.63
N LEU A 395 23.55 -17.40 -19.35
CA LEU A 395 24.62 -18.35 -19.06
C LEU A 395 26.00 -17.69 -19.21
N ARG A 396 26.21 -16.96 -20.31
CA ARG A 396 27.49 -16.32 -20.60
C ARG A 396 27.85 -15.22 -19.60
N TYR A 397 26.89 -14.35 -19.27
CA TYR A 397 27.16 -13.12 -18.50
C TYR A 397 26.81 -13.24 -17.02
N ALA A 398 25.80 -14.02 -16.65
CA ALA A 398 25.37 -14.19 -15.25
C ALA A 398 25.63 -15.60 -14.69
N GLY A 399 26.10 -16.55 -15.52
CA GLY A 399 26.33 -17.94 -15.09
C GLY A 399 25.04 -18.72 -14.85
N ILE A 400 23.90 -18.20 -15.31
CA ILE A 400 22.58 -18.76 -15.04
C ILE A 400 22.15 -19.64 -16.22
N ASN A 401 22.08 -20.94 -16.00
CA ASN A 401 21.61 -21.91 -17.00
C ASN A 401 20.15 -22.32 -16.75
N GLY A 402 19.23 -21.38 -16.90
CA GLY A 402 17.79 -21.59 -16.69
C GLY A 402 17.28 -20.99 -15.38
N MET A 403 16.15 -20.27 -15.48
CA MET A 403 15.34 -19.73 -14.38
C MET A 403 13.89 -19.61 -14.88
N ASP A 404 13.68 -18.93 -16.01
CA ASP A 404 12.34 -18.41 -16.30
C ASP A 404 11.50 -19.28 -17.26
N GLU A 405 12.15 -19.87 -18.28
CA GLU A 405 11.52 -20.62 -19.39
C GLU A 405 12.08 -22.04 -19.50
N ASP A 406 12.86 -22.47 -18.50
CA ASP A 406 13.49 -23.78 -18.50
C ASP A 406 12.44 -24.86 -18.17
N PRO A 407 12.11 -25.77 -19.10
CA PRO A 407 11.15 -26.82 -18.82
C PRO A 407 11.52 -27.68 -17.61
N ALA A 408 12.79 -27.80 -17.24
CA ALA A 408 13.24 -28.55 -16.06
C ALA A 408 13.15 -27.76 -14.74
N ALA A 409 13.02 -26.43 -14.81
CA ALA A 409 12.70 -25.58 -13.65
C ALA A 409 11.18 -25.38 -13.52
N LEU A 410 10.45 -25.48 -14.63
CA LEU A 410 9.00 -25.40 -14.68
C LEU A 410 8.31 -26.77 -14.47
N ARG A 411 9.01 -27.88 -14.73
CA ARG A 411 8.56 -29.24 -14.41
C ARG A 411 9.13 -29.66 -13.06
N GLU A 412 8.30 -29.63 -12.04
CA GLU A 412 8.42 -30.48 -10.88
C GLU A 412 7.06 -31.15 -10.61
N GLU A 413 7.13 -32.35 -10.02
CA GLU A 413 5.99 -33.23 -9.79
C GLU A 413 4.90 -32.48 -9.01
N LYS A 414 3.66 -32.57 -9.51
CA LYS A 414 2.48 -32.23 -8.71
C LYS A 414 2.74 -32.83 -7.31
N PRO A 415 2.70 -32.04 -6.23
CA PRO A 415 2.74 -32.64 -4.89
C PRO A 415 1.73 -33.78 -4.89
N PRO A 416 2.08 -34.97 -4.33
CA PRO A 416 1.29 -36.18 -4.47
C PRO A 416 -0.17 -35.83 -4.23
N GLU A 417 -1.05 -36.27 -5.13
CA GLU A 417 -2.46 -35.92 -5.14
C GLU A 417 -3.06 -36.31 -3.79
N GLN A 418 -3.03 -35.37 -2.84
CA GLN A 418 -3.64 -35.56 -1.55
C GLN A 418 -5.11 -35.33 -1.79
N GLN A 419 -5.92 -36.36 -1.50
CA GLN A 419 -7.35 -36.20 -1.48
C GLN A 419 -7.64 -35.00 -0.57
N ALA A 420 -8.34 -33.99 -1.12
CA ALA A 420 -8.91 -32.95 -0.31
C ALA A 420 -9.69 -33.67 0.80
N GLU A 421 -9.30 -33.45 2.06
CA GLU A 421 -10.06 -34.01 3.17
C GLU A 421 -11.50 -33.51 2.98
N GLN A 422 -12.43 -34.46 2.80
CA GLN A 422 -13.85 -34.13 2.76
C GLN A 422 -14.23 -33.64 4.15
N MET A 423 -14.10 -32.34 4.33
CA MET A 423 -14.65 -31.67 5.48
C MET A 423 -16.15 -31.58 5.23
N THR A 424 -16.93 -32.14 6.14
CA THR A 424 -18.33 -31.77 6.23
C THR A 424 -18.34 -30.28 6.52
N VAL A 425 -18.76 -29.49 5.52
CA VAL A 425 -19.20 -28.13 5.77
C VAL A 425 -20.39 -28.28 6.68
N VAL A 426 -20.14 -28.22 7.99
CA VAL A 426 -21.20 -27.83 8.90
C VAL A 426 -21.52 -26.43 8.41
N ASP A 427 -22.72 -26.25 7.88
CA ASP A 427 -23.28 -24.98 7.41
C ASP A 427 -23.51 -24.05 8.62
N THR A 428 -22.44 -23.88 9.37
CA THR A 428 -22.18 -22.81 10.28
C THR A 428 -21.44 -21.79 9.45
N TRP A 429 -22.13 -21.24 8.44
CA TRP A 429 -22.05 -19.79 8.30
C TRP A 429 -21.96 -19.29 9.72
N VAL A 430 -20.84 -18.62 10.05
CA VAL A 430 -20.80 -17.78 11.24
C VAL A 430 -21.99 -16.88 11.01
N ASP A 431 -23.09 -17.28 11.64
CA ASP A 431 -24.43 -16.94 11.19
C ASP A 431 -24.44 -15.41 11.16
N GLU A 432 -25.18 -14.84 10.23
CA GLU A 432 -25.49 -13.42 10.29
C GLU A 432 -26.16 -13.05 11.63
N THR A 433 -26.53 -14.05 12.47
CA THR A 433 -26.93 -13.98 13.89
C THR A 433 -25.82 -14.15 14.95
N SER A 434 -24.60 -14.60 14.61
CA SER A 434 -23.60 -15.13 15.57
C SER A 434 -22.89 -14.12 16.50
N GLN A 435 -23.43 -12.92 16.66
CA GLN A 435 -23.03 -12.00 17.71
C GLN A 435 -24.23 -11.32 18.39
N ASP A 436 -25.41 -11.96 18.34
CA ASP A 436 -26.49 -11.56 19.23
C ASP A 436 -26.03 -11.83 20.67
N VAL A 437 -25.82 -10.75 21.42
CA VAL A 437 -25.42 -10.78 22.82
C VAL A 437 -26.62 -10.50 23.70
N THR A 438 -26.69 -11.22 24.81
CA THR A 438 -27.65 -10.89 25.85
C THR A 438 -27.18 -9.63 26.57
N VAL A 439 -27.93 -8.54 26.42
CA VAL A 439 -27.73 -7.33 27.23
C VAL A 439 -28.35 -7.57 28.59
N VAL A 440 -27.52 -7.60 29.65
CA VAL A 440 -27.93 -8.05 30.99
C VAL A 440 -28.53 -6.91 31.81
N LYS A 441 -28.10 -5.68 31.57
CA LYS A 441 -28.60 -4.50 32.28
C LYS A 441 -28.50 -3.26 31.40
N THR A 442 -29.65 -2.72 30.99
CA THR A 442 -29.74 -1.49 30.19
C THR A 442 -29.98 -0.27 31.07
N ALA A 443 -29.26 0.81 30.77
CA ALA A 443 -29.87 2.14 30.79
C ALA A 443 -30.99 2.14 29.75
N ALA A 444 -32.23 2.50 30.11
CA ALA A 444 -33.39 2.42 29.22
C ALA A 444 -33.08 2.89 27.77
N PRO A 445 -33.47 2.12 26.73
CA PRO A 445 -33.25 2.51 25.35
C PRO A 445 -33.93 3.85 25.07
N GLY A 446 -33.16 4.85 24.61
CA GLY A 446 -33.72 6.06 23.99
C GLY A 446 -33.42 7.42 24.61
N ALA A 447 -32.35 7.62 25.40
CA ALA A 447 -31.96 8.99 25.75
C ALA A 447 -30.45 9.20 25.77
N VAL A 448 -29.97 10.16 24.97
CA VAL A 448 -28.70 10.84 25.21
C VAL A 448 -28.75 11.43 26.62
N ARG A 449 -27.91 10.95 27.53
CA ARG A 449 -27.95 11.33 28.96
C ARG A 449 -27.17 12.60 29.29
N GLY A 450 -26.65 13.27 28.26
CA GLY A 450 -25.93 14.53 28.33
C GLY A 450 -25.07 14.72 27.09
N THR A 451 -24.96 15.96 26.61
CA THR A 451 -24.02 16.36 25.56
C THR A 451 -23.00 17.33 26.13
N GLN A 452 -21.78 17.26 25.62
CA GLN A 452 -20.71 18.23 25.87
C GLN A 452 -20.06 18.60 24.54
N VAL A 453 -19.38 19.74 24.52
CA VAL A 453 -18.62 20.18 23.35
C VAL A 453 -17.27 20.66 23.83
N ILE A 454 -16.20 20.08 23.28
CA ILE A 454 -14.86 20.63 23.45
C ILE A 454 -14.66 21.67 22.35
N GLN A 455 -14.58 22.94 22.72
CA GLN A 455 -14.23 23.99 21.76
C GLN A 455 -12.74 23.94 21.45
N LEU A 456 -12.35 23.80 20.18
CA LEU A 456 -10.95 23.66 19.75
C LEU A 456 -10.38 24.96 19.17
N THR A 457 -11.20 25.67 18.40
CA THR A 457 -10.98 27.01 17.80
C THR A 457 -12.33 27.73 17.67
N GLU A 458 -12.38 28.94 17.09
CA GLU A 458 -13.66 29.62 16.80
C GLU A 458 -14.54 28.86 15.79
N GLY A 459 -13.93 28.09 14.88
CA GLY A 459 -14.63 27.38 13.79
C GLY A 459 -14.68 25.86 13.93
N GLN A 460 -14.00 25.26 14.91
CA GLN A 460 -13.95 23.81 15.11
C GLN A 460 -14.23 23.43 16.55
N SER A 461 -15.07 22.41 16.71
CA SER A 461 -15.51 21.88 17.99
C SER A 461 -15.66 20.37 17.92
N LEU A 462 -15.46 19.68 19.03
CA LEU A 462 -15.64 18.24 19.15
C LEU A 462 -16.85 17.92 20.04
N PRO A 463 -18.00 17.56 19.46
CA PRO A 463 -19.17 17.13 20.22
C PRO A 463 -18.94 15.78 20.90
N LEU A 464 -19.40 15.66 22.14
CA LEU A 464 -19.33 14.48 22.97
C LEU A 464 -20.72 14.10 23.49
N VAL A 465 -20.99 12.81 23.62
CA VAL A 465 -22.16 12.27 24.34
C VAL A 465 -21.73 11.49 25.56
N ARG A 466 -22.52 11.57 26.63
CA ARG A 466 -22.26 10.83 27.86
C ARG A 466 -22.75 9.40 27.75
N ILE A 467 -21.82 8.45 27.81
CA ILE A 467 -22.07 7.01 27.82
C ILE A 467 -22.15 6.54 29.28
N THR A 468 -23.27 5.94 29.66
CA THR A 468 -23.48 5.48 31.05
C THR A 468 -22.99 4.07 31.30
N GLU A 469 -22.82 3.77 32.58
CA GLU A 469 -22.55 2.45 33.09
C GLU A 469 -23.57 1.40 32.63
N GLY A 470 -23.14 0.15 32.55
CA GLY A 470 -23.98 -0.96 32.14
C GLY A 470 -23.19 -2.25 31.96
N ALA A 471 -23.84 -3.29 31.43
CA ALA A 471 -23.19 -4.57 31.22
C ALA A 471 -23.78 -5.34 30.03
N PHE A 472 -22.92 -6.05 29.32
CA PHE A 472 -23.30 -6.95 28.22
C PHE A 472 -22.52 -8.25 28.29
N MET A 473 -23.09 -9.32 27.73
CA MET A 473 -22.40 -10.61 27.60
C MET A 473 -21.56 -10.65 26.33
N LYS A 474 -20.38 -11.26 26.37
CA LYS A 474 -19.59 -11.65 25.20
C LYS A 474 -19.36 -13.16 25.30
N GLY A 475 -20.20 -13.93 24.61
CA GLY A 475 -20.35 -15.36 24.89
C GLY A 475 -20.78 -15.57 26.35
N GLU A 476 -20.05 -16.40 27.08
CA GLU A 476 -20.30 -16.65 28.52
C GLU A 476 -19.65 -15.60 29.45
N THR A 477 -18.84 -14.68 28.90
CA THR A 477 -18.12 -13.68 29.69
C THR A 477 -18.97 -12.42 29.86
N ARG A 478 -19.23 -12.02 31.11
CA ARG A 478 -19.87 -10.74 31.42
C ARG A 478 -18.84 -9.60 31.37
N ILE A 479 -19.16 -8.54 30.63
CA ILE A 479 -18.36 -7.32 30.54
C ILE A 479 -19.13 -6.20 31.23
N ASP A 480 -18.57 -5.62 32.29
CA ASP A 480 -19.15 -4.51 33.02
C ASP A 480 -18.44 -3.19 32.66
N ILE A 481 -19.23 -2.20 32.27
CA ILE A 481 -18.81 -0.79 32.16
C ILE A 481 -19.17 -0.12 33.48
N VAL A 482 -18.17 0.06 34.33
CA VAL A 482 -18.36 0.45 35.74
C VAL A 482 -18.39 1.97 35.96
N GLU A 483 -17.78 2.74 35.07
CA GLU A 483 -17.73 4.20 35.14
C GLU A 483 -18.32 4.81 33.85
N PRO A 484 -19.18 5.83 33.96
CA PRO A 484 -19.59 6.61 32.81
C PRO A 484 -18.40 7.37 32.21
N PHE A 485 -18.48 7.66 30.92
CA PHE A 485 -17.45 8.42 30.20
C PHE A 485 -18.12 9.23 29.08
N TRP A 486 -17.43 10.26 28.62
CA TRP A 486 -17.85 11.02 27.45
C TRP A 486 -17.15 10.44 26.22
N MET A 487 -17.84 10.35 25.08
CA MET A 487 -17.27 9.85 23.83
C MET A 487 -17.59 10.83 22.70
N ALA A 488 -16.62 11.08 21.82
CA ALA A 488 -16.82 11.86 20.61
C ALA A 488 -17.93 11.25 19.75
N THR A 489 -18.84 12.09 19.25
CA THR A 489 -20.01 11.60 18.51
C THR A 489 -19.64 10.96 17.19
N HIS A 490 -18.50 11.33 16.62
CA HIS A 490 -17.95 10.80 15.38
C HIS A 490 -16.42 10.66 15.52
N GLU A 491 -15.78 10.08 14.52
CA GLU A 491 -14.33 9.95 14.42
C GLU A 491 -13.64 11.32 14.33
N ILE A 492 -12.37 11.39 14.73
CA ILE A 492 -11.60 12.62 14.53
C ILE A 492 -11.45 12.88 13.03
N SER A 493 -11.87 14.06 12.56
CA SER A 493 -11.72 14.44 11.16
C SER A 493 -10.31 14.96 10.84
N ASN A 494 -9.93 14.97 9.57
CA ASN A 494 -8.65 15.57 9.13
C ASN A 494 -8.53 17.04 9.56
N GLY A 495 -9.62 17.81 9.47
CA GLY A 495 -9.63 19.21 9.89
C GLY A 495 -9.34 19.38 11.38
N VAL A 496 -9.84 18.49 12.24
CA VAL A 496 -9.53 18.50 13.68
C VAL A 496 -8.11 18.00 13.94
N TYR A 497 -7.67 16.95 13.25
CA TYR A 497 -6.33 16.39 13.39
C TYR A 497 -5.24 17.39 12.95
N ALA A 498 -5.49 18.19 11.92
CA ALA A 498 -4.59 19.23 11.43
C ALA A 498 -4.28 20.33 12.46
N LEU A 499 -5.10 20.48 13.51
CA LEU A 499 -4.77 21.36 14.64
C LEU A 499 -3.63 20.82 15.52
N PHE A 500 -3.43 19.50 15.50
CA PHE A 500 -2.35 18.81 16.20
C PHE A 500 -1.14 18.64 15.28
N ASP A 501 -1.37 18.10 14.08
CA ASP A 501 -0.33 17.89 13.07
C ASP A 501 -0.79 18.42 11.70
N PRO A 502 -0.41 19.65 11.33
CA PRO A 502 -0.78 20.25 10.06
C PRO A 502 -0.02 19.66 8.85
N GLN A 503 0.97 18.78 9.08
CA GLN A 503 1.74 18.12 8.02
C GLN A 503 1.20 16.74 7.65
N HIS A 504 0.28 16.20 8.46
CA HIS A 504 -0.36 14.92 8.17
C HIS A 504 -1.19 14.98 6.88
N ASP A 505 -1.09 13.93 6.08
CA ASP A 505 -1.85 13.74 4.85
C ASP A 505 -2.34 12.29 4.77
N SER A 506 -3.66 12.10 4.86
CA SER A 506 -4.31 10.80 4.67
C SER A 506 -4.25 10.31 3.20
N ARG A 507 -3.74 11.14 2.29
CA ARG A 507 -3.48 10.88 0.87
C ARG A 507 -4.75 10.47 0.11
N LEU A 508 -4.58 9.57 -0.86
CA LEU A 508 -5.61 9.03 -1.73
C LEU A 508 -5.74 7.52 -1.49
N GLU A 509 -6.96 7.00 -1.66
CA GLU A 509 -7.16 5.59 -1.98
C GLU A 509 -7.02 5.43 -3.50
N PRO A 510 -6.11 4.57 -3.99
CA PRO A 510 -5.94 4.39 -5.43
C PRO A 510 -7.21 3.81 -6.07
N HIS A 511 -7.52 4.22 -7.30
CA HIS A 511 -8.57 3.54 -8.08
C HIS A 511 -8.21 2.07 -8.29
N ASP A 512 -9.26 1.24 -8.37
CA ASP A 512 -9.19 -0.20 -8.65
C ASP A 512 -8.79 -0.54 -10.11
N TYR A 513 -8.29 0.43 -10.90
CA TYR A 513 -7.86 0.26 -12.30
C TYR A 513 -7.05 1.49 -12.80
N LEU A 514 -6.31 1.33 -13.92
CA LEU A 514 -5.46 2.29 -14.68
C LEU A 514 -5.60 3.81 -14.40
N HIS A 515 -4.45 4.49 -14.24
CA HIS A 515 -4.35 5.89 -13.75
C HIS A 515 -3.54 6.76 -14.73
N PHE A 516 -4.17 7.29 -15.78
CA PHE A 516 -3.50 8.20 -16.74
C PHE A 516 -3.74 9.70 -16.47
N ASP A 517 -4.38 10.09 -15.36
CA ASP A 517 -4.86 11.46 -15.17
C ASP A 517 -4.74 11.94 -13.71
N PRO A 518 -4.20 13.15 -13.43
CA PRO A 518 -4.25 13.79 -12.12
C PRO A 518 -5.63 13.79 -11.44
N GLN A 519 -6.70 13.93 -12.22
CA GLN A 519 -8.09 13.89 -11.73
C GLN A 519 -8.59 12.47 -11.46
N ARG A 520 -7.80 11.46 -11.83
CA ARG A 520 -8.07 10.01 -11.66
C ARG A 520 -6.93 9.31 -10.91
N ARG A 521 -6.19 10.01 -10.04
CA ARG A 521 -5.12 9.42 -9.22
C ARG A 521 -5.65 8.55 -8.07
N GLY A 522 -6.90 8.75 -7.70
CA GLY A 522 -7.52 8.10 -6.57
C GLY A 522 -8.66 8.94 -6.01
N TYR A 523 -9.31 8.39 -4.99
CA TYR A 523 -10.32 9.08 -4.23
C TYR A 523 -9.67 9.74 -3.00
N PRO A 524 -9.99 11.00 -2.70
CA PRO A 524 -9.38 11.71 -1.57
C PRO A 524 -9.80 11.09 -0.24
N LEU A 525 -8.83 11.00 0.67
CA LEU A 525 -9.03 10.61 2.08
C LEU A 525 -8.65 11.75 3.05
N ASN A 526 -8.22 12.91 2.54
CA ASN A 526 -7.66 14.00 3.32
C ASN A 526 -8.54 15.28 3.32
N GLU A 527 -9.80 15.20 2.89
CA GLU A 527 -10.71 16.35 3.00
C GLU A 527 -11.00 16.66 4.48
N ALA A 528 -11.23 17.94 4.81
CA ALA A 528 -11.26 18.41 6.19
C ALA A 528 -12.36 17.78 7.06
N ASP A 529 -13.46 17.35 6.45
CA ASP A 529 -14.60 16.70 7.09
C ASP A 529 -14.56 15.17 7.03
N GLN A 530 -13.65 14.57 6.26
CA GLN A 530 -13.41 13.13 6.28
C GLN A 530 -12.68 12.71 7.57
N PRO A 531 -12.90 11.47 8.06
CA PRO A 531 -12.15 10.91 9.17
C PRO A 531 -10.66 10.84 8.83
N VAL A 532 -9.80 11.14 9.81
CA VAL A 532 -8.36 10.96 9.66
C VAL A 532 -7.99 9.48 9.60
N VAL A 533 -7.21 9.10 8.60
CA VAL A 533 -6.69 7.73 8.39
C VAL A 533 -5.19 7.75 8.08
N LYS A 534 -4.57 6.58 7.89
CA LYS A 534 -3.11 6.44 7.69
C LYS A 534 -2.30 6.99 8.86
N ILE A 535 -2.85 6.84 10.07
CA ILE A 535 -2.15 7.10 11.31
C ILE A 535 -1.95 5.80 12.08
N SER A 536 -0.88 5.75 12.84
CA SER A 536 -0.58 4.68 13.78
C SER A 536 -1.36 4.86 15.08
N TRP A 537 -1.46 3.80 15.86
CA TRP A 537 -2.02 3.87 17.22
C TRP A 537 -1.23 4.85 18.10
N ALA A 538 0.10 4.89 17.93
CA ALA A 538 0.98 5.80 18.67
C ALA A 538 0.67 7.27 18.37
N GLU A 539 0.44 7.62 17.09
CA GLU A 539 0.02 8.97 16.67
C GLU A 539 -1.37 9.33 17.20
N ALA A 540 -2.33 8.39 17.20
CA ALA A 540 -3.66 8.61 17.79
C ALA A 540 -3.59 8.88 19.31
N MET A 541 -2.71 8.17 20.03
CA MET A 541 -2.45 8.43 21.45
C MET A 541 -1.74 9.77 21.69
N ALA A 542 -0.80 10.16 20.81
CA ALA A 542 -0.15 11.47 20.87
C ALA A 542 -1.17 12.61 20.70
N PHE A 543 -2.13 12.47 19.79
CA PHE A 543 -3.26 13.39 19.66
C PHE A 543 -4.09 13.47 20.96
N CYS A 544 -4.41 12.33 21.59
CA CYS A 544 -5.15 12.31 22.87
C CYS A 544 -4.39 13.04 23.99
N GLN A 545 -3.07 12.85 24.07
CA GLN A 545 -2.21 13.54 25.03
C GLN A 545 -2.17 15.05 24.78
N TRP A 546 -2.02 15.46 23.52
CA TRP A 546 -2.07 16.86 23.12
C TRP A 546 -3.41 17.50 23.49
N LEU A 547 -4.52 16.82 23.19
CA LEU A 547 -5.86 17.34 23.49
C LEU A 547 -6.11 17.43 25.01
N SER A 548 -5.61 16.47 25.77
CA SER A 548 -5.62 16.51 27.25
C SER A 548 -4.88 17.74 27.78
N HIS A 549 -3.67 18.00 27.27
CA HIS A 549 -2.87 19.16 27.66
C HIS A 549 -3.56 20.48 27.28
N LYS A 550 -4.17 20.54 26.08
CA LYS A 550 -4.85 21.74 25.59
C LYS A 550 -6.12 22.09 26.37
N THR A 551 -6.84 21.10 26.87
CA THR A 551 -8.18 21.28 27.47
C THR A 551 -8.21 21.10 28.99
N GLY A 552 -7.18 20.48 29.58
CA GLY A 552 -7.17 20.05 30.98
C GLY A 552 -8.07 18.83 31.26
N LEU A 553 -8.70 18.27 30.23
CA LEU A 553 -9.50 17.05 30.32
C LEU A 553 -8.61 15.80 30.26
N ASP A 554 -9.13 14.68 30.74
CA ASP A 554 -8.45 13.37 30.67
C ASP A 554 -8.94 12.63 29.42
N VAL A 555 -8.24 12.84 28.30
CA VAL A 555 -8.60 12.34 26.96
C VAL A 555 -7.76 11.11 26.61
N SER A 556 -8.42 10.06 26.12
CA SER A 556 -7.77 8.82 25.68
C SER A 556 -8.54 8.19 24.50
N LEU A 557 -7.94 7.19 23.86
CA LEU A 557 -8.70 6.24 23.04
C LEU A 557 -9.67 5.42 23.92
N PRO A 558 -10.84 5.02 23.39
CA PRO A 558 -11.72 4.08 24.09
C PRO A 558 -11.01 2.73 24.28
N THR A 559 -11.27 2.05 25.40
CA THR A 559 -10.97 0.62 25.49
C THR A 559 -11.87 -0.17 24.53
N GLU A 560 -11.45 -1.37 24.18
CA GLU A 560 -12.23 -2.31 23.36
C GLU A 560 -13.68 -2.45 23.86
N SER A 561 -13.85 -2.60 25.18
CA SER A 561 -15.16 -2.77 25.81
C SER A 561 -15.99 -1.48 25.83
N GLN A 562 -15.35 -0.31 26.05
CA GLN A 562 -16.04 0.98 25.97
C GLN A 562 -16.58 1.23 24.57
N TRP A 563 -15.78 0.94 23.54
CA TRP A 563 -16.18 1.09 22.14
C TRP A 563 -17.36 0.16 21.81
N GLU A 564 -17.29 -1.12 22.17
CA GLU A 564 -18.38 -2.08 21.87
C GLU A 564 -19.69 -1.71 22.58
N TRP A 565 -19.60 -1.30 23.85
CA TRP A 565 -20.76 -0.83 24.60
C TRP A 565 -21.43 0.38 23.94
N ALA A 566 -20.62 1.36 23.56
CA ALA A 566 -21.06 2.57 22.87
C ALA A 566 -21.67 2.26 21.50
N CYS A 567 -21.06 1.35 20.73
CA CYS A 567 -21.52 0.91 19.41
C CYS A 567 -22.92 0.26 19.50
N ARG A 568 -23.10 -0.65 20.47
CA ARG A 568 -24.36 -1.38 20.68
C ARG A 568 -25.51 -0.46 21.09
N ALA A 569 -25.25 0.57 21.89
CA ALA A 569 -26.26 1.51 22.39
C ALA A 569 -27.53 0.84 22.95
N GLY A 570 -27.35 -0.28 23.67
CA GLY A 570 -28.43 -1.08 24.24
C GLY A 570 -29.00 -2.19 23.33
N SER A 571 -28.59 -2.26 22.06
CA SER A 571 -28.92 -3.36 21.17
C SER A 571 -28.19 -4.64 21.54
N GLY A 572 -28.92 -5.75 21.57
CA GLY A 572 -28.34 -7.09 21.64
C GLY A 572 -27.89 -7.61 20.27
N HIS A 573 -28.28 -6.96 19.18
CA HIS A 573 -28.01 -7.45 17.83
C HIS A 573 -26.58 -7.17 17.37
N ARG A 574 -26.20 -7.80 16.25
CA ARG A 574 -24.94 -7.55 15.54
C ARG A 574 -24.72 -6.07 15.20
N PHE A 575 -25.77 -5.38 14.76
CA PHE A 575 -25.79 -3.94 14.51
C PHE A 575 -26.80 -3.27 15.44
N TRP A 576 -26.58 -2.00 15.78
CA TRP A 576 -27.57 -1.29 16.59
C TRP A 576 -28.91 -1.14 15.86
N TYR A 577 -28.88 -1.11 14.53
CA TYR A 577 -30.05 -1.01 13.64
C TYR A 577 -30.62 -2.36 13.17
N GLY A 578 -30.06 -3.50 13.59
CA GLY A 578 -30.61 -4.82 13.27
C GLY A 578 -29.58 -5.92 13.02
N HIS A 579 -29.92 -6.84 12.12
CA HIS A 579 -29.12 -8.02 11.78
C HIS A 579 -28.28 -7.82 10.50
N GLY A 580 -27.46 -8.81 10.13
CA GLY A 580 -26.52 -8.72 9.01
C GLY A 580 -27.10 -8.45 7.62
N LYS A 581 -28.37 -8.78 7.37
CA LYS A 581 -29.07 -8.50 6.10
C LYS A 581 -29.75 -7.13 6.04
N THR A 582 -29.72 -6.37 7.13
CA THR A 582 -30.35 -5.04 7.16
C THR A 582 -29.62 -4.12 6.18
N ASP A 583 -30.39 -3.36 5.41
CA ASP A 583 -29.85 -2.31 4.56
C ASP A 583 -29.12 -1.27 5.44
N PHE A 584 -27.79 -1.19 5.29
CA PHE A 584 -26.95 -0.32 6.12
C PHE A 584 -26.84 1.10 5.56
N THR A 585 -27.30 1.37 4.34
CA THR A 585 -27.01 2.60 3.58
C THR A 585 -27.49 3.89 4.24
N GLN A 586 -28.41 3.80 5.21
CA GLN A 586 -28.89 4.93 6.00
C GLN A 586 -28.13 5.13 7.32
N TYR A 587 -27.29 4.19 7.71
CA TYR A 587 -26.72 4.05 9.04
C TYR A 587 -25.20 4.13 9.05
N ASP A 588 -24.52 3.61 8.03
CA ASP A 588 -23.06 3.54 7.97
C ASP A 588 -22.53 3.47 6.52
N ASN A 589 -21.24 3.77 6.35
CA ASN A 589 -20.50 3.62 5.09
C ASN A 589 -19.71 2.29 5.06
N LEU A 590 -20.02 1.38 4.15
CA LEU A 590 -19.41 0.04 4.08
C LEU A 590 -19.18 -0.39 2.62
N ALA A 591 -18.45 -1.48 2.41
CA ALA A 591 -18.17 -1.96 1.06
C ALA A 591 -19.45 -2.38 0.32
N ASP A 592 -19.82 -1.60 -0.70
CA ASP A 592 -21.13 -1.65 -1.36
C ASP A 592 -21.03 -1.58 -2.92
N ALA A 593 -22.10 -1.18 -3.60
CA ALA A 593 -22.13 -1.05 -5.06
C ALA A 593 -21.15 -0.01 -5.63
N GLN A 594 -20.65 0.95 -4.82
CA GLN A 594 -19.60 1.88 -5.21
C GLN A 594 -18.26 1.15 -5.43
N MET A 595 -18.02 0.02 -4.75
CA MET A 595 -16.82 -0.81 -4.91
C MET A 595 -16.77 -1.59 -6.24
N TRP A 596 -17.80 -1.45 -7.08
CA TRP A 596 -17.84 -2.08 -8.38
C TRP A 596 -16.99 -1.28 -9.36
N GLY A 597 -16.18 -2.00 -10.13
CA GLY A 597 -15.24 -1.40 -11.08
C GLY A 597 -15.96 -0.65 -12.22
N PRO A 598 -15.21 0.21 -12.93
CA PRO A 598 -15.69 0.92 -14.12
C PRO A 598 -16.22 -0.02 -15.21
N THR A 599 -17.19 0.45 -15.99
CA THR A 599 -17.74 -0.26 -17.15
C THR A 599 -16.90 -0.02 -18.41
N TRP A 600 -15.73 -0.66 -18.55
CA TRP A 600 -14.93 -0.57 -19.79
C TRP A 600 -15.10 -1.77 -20.73
N ASP A 601 -15.48 -2.95 -20.22
CA ASP A 601 -15.84 -4.10 -21.06
C ASP A 601 -17.37 -4.23 -21.15
N ARG A 602 -17.92 -3.84 -22.31
CA ARG A 602 -19.28 -4.17 -22.75
C ARG A 602 -20.41 -3.84 -21.76
N GLY A 603 -20.26 -2.77 -20.98
CA GLY A 603 -21.27 -2.33 -20.02
C GLY A 603 -21.40 -3.21 -18.77
N LYS A 604 -20.46 -4.12 -18.50
CA LYS A 604 -20.45 -4.92 -17.26
C LYS A 604 -19.62 -4.24 -16.19
N ARG A 605 -20.23 -4.01 -15.01
CA ARG A 605 -19.51 -3.65 -13.79
C ARG A 605 -18.97 -4.93 -13.17
N TRP A 606 -17.66 -5.08 -13.13
CA TRP A 606 -17.01 -6.19 -12.42
C TRP A 606 -16.82 -5.81 -10.96
N GLN A 607 -17.24 -6.70 -10.06
CA GLN A 607 -17.05 -6.47 -8.63
C GLN A 607 -15.57 -6.63 -8.30
N TRP A 608 -14.84 -5.52 -8.21
CA TRP A 608 -13.38 -5.51 -8.11
C TRP A 608 -12.88 -5.88 -6.71
N ARG A 609 -13.62 -5.46 -5.68
CA ARG A 609 -13.44 -5.85 -4.28
C ARG A 609 -14.72 -6.50 -3.74
N PRO A 610 -14.63 -7.42 -2.75
CA PRO A 610 -15.80 -7.96 -2.07
C PRO A 610 -16.67 -6.85 -1.47
N ALA A 611 -17.95 -6.84 -1.80
CA ALA A 611 -18.87 -5.75 -1.47
C ALA A 611 -20.34 -6.18 -1.59
N MET A 612 -21.27 -5.39 -1.06
CA MET A 612 -22.72 -5.60 -1.17
C MET A 612 -23.28 -4.92 -2.42
N GLY A 613 -23.61 -5.70 -3.46
CA GLY A 613 -23.93 -5.16 -4.78
C GLY A 613 -25.28 -4.46 -4.95
N GLN A 614 -26.20 -4.62 -4.00
CA GLN A 614 -27.55 -4.05 -4.04
C GLN A 614 -27.72 -2.81 -3.16
N GLN A 615 -26.66 -2.44 -2.43
CA GLN A 615 -26.64 -1.33 -1.49
C GLN A 615 -25.71 -0.25 -2.03
N ASP A 616 -26.08 1.02 -1.84
CA ASP A 616 -25.31 2.19 -2.27
C ASP A 616 -25.46 3.28 -1.21
N ASP A 617 -24.41 3.50 -0.44
CA ASP A 617 -24.32 4.48 0.64
C ASP A 617 -23.90 5.88 0.15
N GLY A 618 -23.64 6.02 -1.15
CA GLY A 618 -23.30 7.27 -1.83
C GLY A 618 -21.81 7.62 -1.83
N TYR A 619 -20.93 6.85 -1.18
CA TYR A 619 -19.51 7.17 -1.05
C TYR A 619 -18.59 6.02 -1.48
N ARG A 620 -17.56 6.37 -2.25
CA ARG A 620 -16.57 5.40 -2.75
C ARG A 620 -15.46 5.06 -1.74
N VAL A 621 -15.22 6.00 -0.84
CA VAL A 621 -14.24 5.95 0.26
C VAL A 621 -14.93 6.54 1.49
N SER A 622 -14.18 6.93 2.52
CA SER A 622 -14.75 7.59 3.69
C SER A 622 -15.67 8.76 3.32
N ALA A 623 -16.83 8.80 3.98
CA ALA A 623 -17.76 9.91 3.94
C ALA A 623 -17.32 10.99 4.94
N PRO A 624 -17.83 12.23 4.82
CA PRO A 624 -17.76 13.21 5.91
C PRO A 624 -18.29 12.60 7.21
N VAL A 625 -17.59 12.85 8.32
CA VAL A 625 -17.97 12.33 9.64
C VAL A 625 -19.40 12.76 10.01
N GLY A 626 -20.19 11.84 10.57
CA GLY A 626 -21.58 12.12 10.96
C GLY A 626 -22.59 12.18 9.82
N SER A 627 -22.27 11.64 8.64
CA SER A 627 -23.17 11.68 7.46
C SER A 627 -24.43 10.81 7.59
N TYR A 628 -24.38 9.76 8.40
CA TYR A 628 -25.46 8.77 8.51
C TYR A 628 -26.31 8.95 9.77
N LYS A 629 -27.34 8.11 9.96
CA LYS A 629 -28.16 8.18 11.18
C LYS A 629 -27.35 7.73 12.41
N PRO A 630 -27.41 8.48 13.53
CA PRO A 630 -26.76 8.05 14.75
C PRO A 630 -27.50 6.89 15.40
N ASN A 631 -26.77 6.10 16.19
CA ASN A 631 -27.35 5.11 17.07
C ASN A 631 -28.20 5.76 18.20
N PRO A 632 -28.96 4.99 19.00
CA PRO A 632 -29.84 5.52 20.05
C PRO A 632 -29.15 6.40 21.11
N TRP A 633 -27.82 6.44 21.17
CA TRP A 633 -27.04 7.27 22.08
C TRP A 633 -26.40 8.48 21.41
N GLY A 634 -26.71 8.75 20.14
CA GLY A 634 -26.21 9.93 19.42
C GLY A 634 -24.78 9.76 18.88
N LEU A 635 -24.30 8.52 18.73
CA LEU A 635 -23.01 8.20 18.11
C LEU A 635 -23.22 7.81 16.64
N TYR A 636 -22.37 8.35 15.79
CA TYR A 636 -22.35 8.16 14.34
C TYR A 636 -21.23 7.20 13.94
N ASP A 637 -21.39 6.59 12.77
CA ASP A 637 -20.33 5.84 12.07
C ASP A 637 -19.72 4.72 12.94
N MET A 638 -20.53 4.12 13.81
CA MET A 638 -20.06 3.10 14.76
C MET A 638 -19.85 1.74 14.11
N HIS A 639 -20.34 1.50 12.90
CA HIS A 639 -20.14 0.25 12.18
C HIS A 639 -19.35 0.42 10.89
N GLY A 640 -19.30 1.62 10.30
CA GLY A 640 -18.61 1.87 9.03
C GLY A 640 -17.78 3.14 9.02
N ASN A 641 -17.60 3.71 7.83
CA ASN A 641 -16.70 4.81 7.51
C ASN A 641 -15.24 4.41 7.71
N VAL A 642 -14.70 4.40 8.93
CA VAL A 642 -13.36 3.86 9.23
C VAL A 642 -13.39 2.91 10.42
N ALA A 643 -12.54 1.89 10.38
CA ALA A 643 -12.25 1.15 11.60
C ALA A 643 -11.46 2.05 12.56
N GLU A 644 -11.52 1.76 13.86
CA GLU A 644 -10.98 2.67 14.88
C GLU A 644 -10.00 2.01 15.81
N TRP A 645 -8.88 2.69 16.05
CA TRP A 645 -7.94 2.35 17.11
C TRP A 645 -8.59 2.39 18.49
N THR A 646 -8.33 1.36 19.30
CA THR A 646 -8.70 1.33 20.71
C THR A 646 -7.47 1.25 21.61
N LEU A 647 -7.62 1.56 22.89
CA LEU A 647 -6.55 1.47 23.90
C LEU A 647 -6.08 0.02 24.12
N SER A 648 -6.95 -0.96 23.88
CA SER A 648 -6.74 -2.36 24.26
C SER A 648 -5.70 -3.08 23.40
N ARG A 649 -4.95 -3.99 24.05
CA ARG A 649 -4.02 -4.90 23.36
C ARG A 649 -4.79 -6.02 22.67
N TYR A 650 -4.29 -6.43 21.52
CA TYR A 650 -4.84 -7.56 20.78
C TYR A 650 -4.22 -8.85 21.31
N GLU A 651 -4.93 -9.51 22.23
CA GLU A 651 -4.54 -10.81 22.76
C GLU A 651 -5.21 -11.93 21.97
N SER A 652 -4.40 -12.75 21.30
CA SER A 652 -4.84 -14.01 20.69
C SER A 652 -3.74 -15.06 20.84
N ALA A 653 -4.12 -16.32 21.05
CA ALA A 653 -3.17 -17.42 21.21
C ALA A 653 -2.18 -17.46 20.02
N GLY A 654 -0.90 -17.25 20.31
CA GLY A 654 0.19 -17.37 19.32
C GLY A 654 0.55 -16.11 18.51
N LEU A 655 0.01 -14.91 18.80
CA LEU A 655 0.46 -13.66 18.16
C LEU A 655 1.39 -12.82 19.06
N SER A 656 2.32 -12.10 18.43
CA SER A 656 3.26 -11.17 19.06
C SER A 656 2.55 -10.10 19.92
N PRO A 657 3.05 -9.78 21.14
CA PRO A 657 2.39 -8.92 22.14
C PRO A 657 2.31 -7.43 21.79
N THR A 658 2.46 -7.07 20.52
CA THR A 658 2.71 -5.71 20.01
C THR A 658 1.56 -5.15 19.16
N LYS A 659 0.44 -5.89 19.04
CA LYS A 659 -0.74 -5.47 18.27
C LYS A 659 -1.79 -4.80 19.16
N ARG A 660 -2.49 -3.81 18.59
CA ARG A 660 -3.61 -3.08 19.22
C ARG A 660 -4.91 -3.44 18.53
N VAL A 661 -5.98 -3.48 19.31
CA VAL A 661 -7.31 -3.82 18.81
C VAL A 661 -7.86 -2.64 18.01
N ILE A 662 -8.34 -2.92 16.81
CA ILE A 662 -9.26 -2.05 16.09
C ILE A 662 -10.69 -2.59 16.20
N ARG A 663 -11.65 -1.68 16.17
CA ARG A 663 -13.08 -1.97 16.19
C ARG A 663 -13.80 -1.28 15.03
N GLY A 664 -15.05 -1.68 14.77
CA GLY A 664 -15.83 -1.20 13.63
C GLY A 664 -15.41 -1.82 12.31
N GLY A 665 -16.01 -1.32 11.24
CA GLY A 665 -15.63 -1.58 9.85
C GLY A 665 -15.32 -0.26 9.14
N SER A 666 -14.95 -0.35 7.87
CA SER A 666 -14.65 0.79 7.01
C SER A 666 -15.45 0.75 5.71
N TRP A 667 -15.34 1.81 4.91
CA TRP A 667 -15.80 1.82 3.51
C TRP A 667 -15.31 0.61 2.69
N SER A 668 -14.20 -0.03 3.09
CA SER A 668 -13.64 -1.19 2.40
C SER A 668 -14.02 -2.54 3.01
N ASP A 669 -14.77 -2.54 4.11
CA ASP A 669 -15.21 -3.75 4.80
C ASP A 669 -16.67 -4.08 4.49
N ARG A 670 -16.94 -5.37 4.25
CA ARG A 670 -18.32 -5.88 4.17
C ARG A 670 -18.98 -5.88 5.55
N PRO A 671 -20.33 -5.85 5.64
CA PRO A 671 -21.06 -5.92 6.91
C PRO A 671 -20.62 -7.06 7.85
N LYS A 672 -20.19 -8.20 7.30
CA LYS A 672 -19.66 -9.32 8.10
C LYS A 672 -18.39 -9.00 8.90
N TRP A 673 -17.74 -7.87 8.64
CA TRP A 673 -16.55 -7.39 9.36
C TRP A 673 -16.79 -6.12 10.18
N ALA A 674 -18.02 -5.61 10.19
CA ALA A 674 -18.43 -4.31 10.73
C ALA A 674 -19.38 -4.38 11.94
N GLY A 675 -19.80 -5.58 12.36
CA GLY A 675 -20.69 -5.75 13.52
C GLY A 675 -20.05 -5.28 14.83
N ALA A 676 -20.86 -5.02 15.86
CA ALA A 676 -20.41 -4.44 17.13
C ALA A 676 -19.30 -5.24 17.84
N GLY A 677 -19.31 -6.57 17.73
CA GLY A 677 -18.27 -7.45 18.29
C GLY A 677 -17.10 -7.72 17.33
N SER A 678 -17.06 -7.10 16.15
CA SER A 678 -15.98 -7.27 15.18
C SER A 678 -14.70 -6.67 15.74
N ARG A 679 -13.59 -7.39 15.59
CA ARG A 679 -12.27 -6.95 16.04
C ARG A 679 -11.19 -7.41 15.08
N TRP A 680 -10.12 -6.66 15.01
CA TRP A 680 -8.88 -7.04 14.32
C TRP A 680 -7.68 -6.40 15.01
N GLY A 681 -6.47 -6.74 14.58
CA GLY A 681 -5.24 -6.31 15.26
C GLY A 681 -4.14 -5.89 14.30
N TYR A 682 -3.61 -4.68 14.51
CA TYR A 682 -2.46 -4.13 13.78
C TYR A 682 -1.36 -3.70 14.75
N LYS A 683 -0.11 -3.59 14.26
CA LYS A 683 1.04 -3.19 15.09
C LYS A 683 0.88 -1.73 15.52
N GLU A 684 1.39 -1.37 16.71
CA GLU A 684 1.26 -0.01 17.27
C GLU A 684 1.79 1.12 16.36
N HIS A 685 2.82 0.83 15.57
CA HIS A 685 3.48 1.77 14.66
C HIS A 685 2.94 1.69 13.21
N GLN A 686 2.04 0.74 12.93
CA GLN A 686 1.54 0.53 11.58
C GLN A 686 0.50 1.58 11.24
N LYS A 687 0.74 2.35 10.17
CA LYS A 687 -0.25 3.22 9.55
C LYS A 687 -1.12 2.38 8.62
N VAL A 688 -2.44 2.44 8.78
CA VAL A 688 -3.38 1.60 8.03
C VAL A 688 -4.34 2.48 7.23
N TYR A 689 -4.54 2.12 5.96
CA TYR A 689 -5.27 2.95 4.98
C TYR A 689 -6.71 3.29 5.37
N ASN A 690 -7.37 2.43 6.15
CA ASN A 690 -8.78 2.53 6.52
C ASN A 690 -9.03 2.55 8.05
N VAL A 691 -8.00 2.89 8.84
CA VAL A 691 -8.12 2.97 10.29
C VAL A 691 -7.90 4.40 10.77
N GLY A 692 -8.93 4.94 11.42
CA GLY A 692 -8.90 6.21 12.16
C GLY A 692 -9.07 5.98 13.66
N PHE A 693 -9.71 6.92 14.34
CA PHE A 693 -10.00 6.82 15.76
C PHE A 693 -11.05 7.85 16.21
N ARG A 694 -11.67 7.57 17.36
CA ARG A 694 -12.40 8.57 18.15
C ARG A 694 -11.85 8.61 19.58
N VAL A 695 -12.20 9.65 20.33
CA VAL A 695 -11.70 9.87 21.69
C VAL A 695 -12.79 9.70 22.74
N VAL A 696 -12.36 9.34 23.95
CA VAL A 696 -13.16 9.38 25.17
C VAL A 696 -12.57 10.34 26.19
N VAL A 697 -13.42 10.89 27.04
CA VAL A 697 -13.04 11.73 28.17
C VAL A 697 -13.56 11.12 29.46
N LYS A 698 -12.72 11.01 30.47
CA LYS A 698 -13.12 10.50 31.79
C LYS A 698 -14.17 11.42 32.44
N ASP A 699 -15.27 10.85 32.90
CA ASP A 699 -16.32 11.59 33.61
C ASP A 699 -15.89 11.85 35.06
N ARG A 700 -15.31 13.03 35.34
CA ARG A 700 -14.93 13.40 36.71
C ARG A 700 -16.20 13.68 37.51
N LYS A 701 -16.50 12.81 38.49
CA LYS A 701 -17.46 13.15 39.55
C LYS A 701 -16.98 14.44 40.23
N GLU A 702 -17.78 15.50 40.22
CA GLU A 702 -17.53 16.65 41.09
C GLU A 702 -17.34 16.13 42.52
N ALA A 703 -16.14 16.31 43.07
CA ALA A 703 -15.89 16.03 44.47
C ALA A 703 -16.71 17.02 45.28
N LYS A 704 -17.86 16.58 45.79
CA LYS A 704 -18.62 17.32 46.81
C LYS A 704 -17.79 17.39 48.10
N TYR A 705 -16.87 18.34 48.17
CA TYR A 705 -16.28 18.77 49.44
C TYR A 705 -17.32 19.60 50.18
N SER A 706 -18.17 18.95 50.98
CA SER A 706 -18.96 19.66 51.99
C SER A 706 -18.05 19.99 53.17
N PHE A 707 -17.54 21.23 53.23
CA PHE A 707 -17.03 21.77 54.47
C PHE A 707 -18.20 21.87 55.46
N ARG A 708 -18.26 20.96 56.43
CA ARG A 708 -19.02 21.21 57.66
C ARG A 708 -18.26 22.28 58.43
N GLN A 709 -18.73 23.52 58.36
CA GLN A 709 -18.44 24.50 59.40
C GLN A 709 -19.06 24.02 60.70
N SER A 710 -18.22 23.66 61.67
CA SER A 710 -18.62 23.57 63.07
C SER A 710 -18.73 24.98 63.63
N SER A 711 -19.95 25.46 63.84
CA SER A 711 -20.23 26.61 64.70
C SER A 711 -20.22 26.18 66.17
N HIS A 712 -19.66 27.04 67.03
CA HIS A 712 -19.74 26.97 68.49
C HIS A 712 -21.17 26.87 69.02
#